data_AF-A0A8H4H6D8-F1
#
_entry.id   AF-A0A8H4H6D8-F1
#
_cell.length_a   1.000
_cell.length_b   1.000
_cell.length_c   1.000
_cell.angle_alpha   90.00
_cell.angle_beta   90.00
_cell.angle_gamma   90.00
#
_symmetry.space_group_name_H-M   'P 1'
#
loop_
_entity.id
_entity.type
_entity.pdbx_description
1 polymer ?
#
loop_
_entity_poly.entity_id
_entity_poly.type
_entity_poly.pdbx_seq_one_letter_code
_entity_poly.pdbx_strand_id
1 'polypeptide(L)'
;MTAELTCEQARQIVDEIGQRNGIITDEDRAATPPAVIKALHRVRNQLGRIRHPWTPCDTPDVRRHVVFQLISSARSLHYNWANKQGKEPYFSMDVSADRMVIDTNDDGCLKSDIVQLSEGCSAFLPNARANNLYDAVLLYTFRIAREAHVQSGPFSFVLGPRSPGDRLGFTTPVNRDPASLPEGVRTRIILYPALPGGFNKLVHEFKDIANDGLVLLGPDDTCQPMCKKFIFVARLENFQTTRLTYEVQLRDGILEVTKTYPDLFTFSLPSFTERFLVYKPTTPSSSFEEMALLFPIDQDSRPVIRSRKAYHIVGPFAFPISGVGFSFIFCATVTTFEPVSDADIETSTLLQDCVINSFCAAVSFCQNYSMPYGWVQYIPKPSTVSPAWRKTVEGLIENLRGAAVFQSHKGVRKSLSSLRYLSPKHYGVDNEPLFGASDDEHYLSTKYSAYRDILKPLGLQEVSDHEVLERLKPILTKPLRVLLSSDSQKERISRILRLLLIWLKRDPSSTLATEIRNFPVIELSNGSFIRGNDLNSIKYKADLASAKDAVYFSTDTNGNDIPKCLGILTVSEEAVKDNDQNELFRLLGVRRACPELVMELISHHSHAISFARLAPTTDRNPIAESMYILCYVYHSCAKDDRLKPPCLMLFVEHSRLDGCYFPIPEICNLVDAVSATLNINVLKLPEPWGRGSEQEWGFLRELGVSSGGTVAFMKVVKDRLLSTMTLEDAKPHFFELYRWISERSFNDLGEFFDDQNTVYIPDSGDVAKLVYLDQCVWNGPSWLLTAYALVLHEEYASDWKIRCLFSDTLTVQDADWGTYMTELLHLQDVGVGLIEETRRIYEAIAEDISEKDVNSLRSQFKRYKMIYVPGAKQWYSPEQCIWTSSSIGGKMGISNVYPDMESFFVEELQVQRPSIRCYISRIQHLCKDKGNVTEVIEALRHINNLRPTESDLDCLELINFLPIKGPQEEFYWGSVASDFFIIDRDGWPMLFYGEVPTVQFRVAEVRELAPLLKSLGLENRFISVCAVRKTSVSEMPLQPSPQLTTDFRERSSGLSSTSKETYSRLHMEYLNGKLSIFVPREANERLICYATQLPESLITSLEIKHDAAHGIFATVLQVPVEIVDGILEIHGIPELSDLDPVSPVIIDDSESVYEDALEEVFVPRASIAWGGKDQLLASGQSELQLVLRSKDMALTEYRTLSDRHETTAKEHANGRKM
;
A
#
# COMPACT_ATOMS: atom_id res chain seq x y z
N MET A 1 62.99 4.05 15.75
CA MET A 1 62.68 3.77 17.17
C MET A 1 63.11 4.98 17.97
N THR A 2 62.19 5.91 18.23
CA THR A 2 62.36 6.95 19.25
C THR A 2 62.09 6.29 20.60
N ALA A 3 62.97 6.46 21.59
CA ALA A 3 62.74 5.98 22.94
C ALA A 3 61.42 6.57 23.48
N GLU A 4 60.52 5.74 24.02
CA GLU A 4 59.28 6.22 24.64
C GLU A 4 59.62 7.08 25.86
N LEU A 5 59.10 8.31 25.90
CA LEU A 5 59.27 9.21 27.04
C LEU A 5 58.65 8.60 28.30
N THR A 6 59.36 8.69 29.42
CA THR A 6 58.80 8.33 30.74
C THR A 6 57.86 9.44 31.25
N CYS A 7 56.94 9.10 32.16
CA CYS A 7 56.04 10.09 32.77
C CYS A 7 56.79 11.20 33.52
N GLU A 8 57.92 10.90 34.16
CA GLU A 8 58.75 11.89 34.85
C GLU A 8 59.37 12.90 33.87
N GLN A 9 59.92 12.41 32.75
CA GLN A 9 60.46 13.27 31.69
C GLN A 9 59.37 14.12 31.03
N ALA A 10 58.18 13.55 30.83
CA ALA A 10 57.02 14.28 30.30
C ALA A 10 56.57 15.41 31.24
N ARG A 11 56.54 15.17 32.56
CA ARG A 11 56.23 16.20 33.55
C ARG A 11 57.26 17.32 33.54
N GLN A 12 58.55 16.98 33.49
CA GLN A 12 59.61 17.99 33.41
C GLN A 12 59.45 18.90 32.17
N ILE A 13 59.10 18.32 31.01
CA ILE A 13 58.84 19.09 29.79
C ILE A 13 57.68 20.08 29.98
N VAL A 14 56.59 19.64 30.61
CA VAL A 14 55.43 20.50 30.90
C VAL A 14 55.82 21.63 31.86
N ASP A 15 56.59 21.34 32.90
CA ASP A 15 57.07 22.36 33.85
C ASP A 15 57.98 23.40 33.18
N GLU A 16 58.92 22.95 32.33
CA GLU A 16 59.79 23.84 31.55
C GLU A 16 58.99 24.78 30.64
N ILE A 17 57.97 24.26 29.95
CA ILE A 17 57.09 25.05 29.09
C ILE A 17 56.21 26.01 29.93
N GLY A 18 55.68 25.54 31.05
CA GLY A 18 54.88 26.34 31.98
C GLY A 18 55.67 27.51 32.55
N GLN A 19 56.89 27.27 33.03
CA GLN A 19 57.81 28.30 33.53
C GLN A 19 58.17 29.32 32.45
N ARG A 20 58.46 28.87 31.21
CA ARG A 20 58.73 29.76 30.06
C ARG A 20 57.56 30.71 29.78
N ASN A 21 56.33 30.27 30.02
CA ASN A 21 55.10 31.05 29.86
C ASN A 21 54.66 31.77 31.16
N GLY A 22 55.56 31.88 32.13
CA GLY A 22 55.39 32.75 33.31
C GLY A 22 54.49 32.16 34.40
N ILE A 23 54.39 30.83 34.49
CA ILE A 23 53.82 30.17 35.67
C ILE A 23 54.84 30.15 36.80
N ILE A 24 54.35 30.38 38.02
CA ILE A 24 55.07 30.18 39.28
C ILE A 24 54.41 29.04 40.05
N THR A 25 55.20 28.31 40.83
CA THR A 25 54.70 27.21 41.67
C THR A 25 53.79 27.77 42.77
N ASP A 26 52.97 26.91 43.40
CA ASP A 26 52.11 27.36 44.51
C ASP A 26 52.93 27.77 45.73
N GLU A 27 54.10 27.17 45.92
CA GLU A 27 55.09 27.55 46.93
C GLU A 27 55.67 28.95 46.65
N ASP A 28 56.13 29.19 45.41
CA ASP A 28 56.63 30.51 44.98
C ASP A 28 55.54 31.58 45.07
N ARG A 29 54.30 31.21 44.70
CA ARG A 29 53.14 32.09 44.77
C ARG A 29 52.82 32.49 46.21
N ALA A 30 52.91 31.55 47.16
CA ALA A 30 52.73 31.82 48.58
C ALA A 30 53.87 32.68 49.16
N ALA A 31 55.09 32.53 48.65
CA ALA A 31 56.26 33.32 49.05
C ALA A 31 56.33 34.73 48.41
N THR A 32 55.53 34.99 47.37
CA THR A 32 55.59 36.25 46.60
C THR A 32 54.64 37.32 47.17
N PRO A 33 55.09 38.59 47.34
CA PRO A 33 54.22 39.66 47.82
C PRO A 33 52.97 39.90 46.95
N PRO A 34 51.79 40.22 47.53
CA PRO A 34 50.54 40.40 46.76
C PRO A 34 50.61 41.46 45.66
N ALA A 35 51.41 42.52 45.84
CA ALA A 35 51.61 43.56 44.83
C ALA A 35 52.33 43.03 43.57
N VAL A 36 53.31 42.14 43.76
CA VAL A 36 54.06 41.50 42.68
C VAL A 36 53.17 40.50 41.94
N ILE A 37 52.37 39.71 42.67
CA ILE A 37 51.35 38.81 42.07
C ILE A 37 50.37 39.60 41.21
N LYS A 38 49.89 40.76 41.70
CA LYS A 38 48.97 41.63 40.96
C LYS A 38 49.62 42.22 39.69
N ALA A 39 50.90 42.58 39.74
CA ALA A 39 51.65 43.06 38.58
C ALA A 39 51.87 41.93 37.55
N LEU A 40 52.29 40.75 38.01
CA LEU A 40 52.44 39.55 37.18
C LEU A 40 51.12 39.17 36.52
N HIS A 41 50.00 39.19 37.25
CA HIS A 41 48.66 38.98 36.70
C HIS A 41 48.32 39.99 35.60
N ARG A 42 48.65 41.28 35.75
CA ARG A 42 48.41 42.28 34.69
C ARG A 42 49.21 41.99 33.43
N VAL A 43 50.48 41.63 33.57
CA VAL A 43 51.36 41.27 32.44
C VAL A 43 50.85 39.99 31.76
N ARG A 44 50.53 38.95 32.54
CA ARG A 44 49.94 37.70 32.03
C ARG A 44 48.62 37.95 31.30
N ASN A 45 47.75 38.81 31.83
CA ASN A 45 46.49 39.17 31.16
C ASN A 45 46.73 39.96 29.86
N GLN A 46 47.72 40.83 29.81
CA GLN A 46 48.09 41.57 28.60
C GLN A 46 48.66 40.65 27.52
N LEU A 47 49.55 39.72 27.90
CA LEU A 47 50.09 38.69 27.00
C LEU A 47 49.02 37.71 26.53
N GLY A 48 48.13 37.29 27.43
CA GLY A 48 47.02 36.39 27.14
C GLY A 48 46.01 37.01 26.16
N ARG A 49 45.80 38.33 26.18
CA ARG A 49 44.98 39.03 25.17
C ARG A 49 45.57 38.98 23.77
N ILE A 50 46.90 38.93 23.67
CA ILE A 50 47.60 38.84 22.39
C ILE A 50 47.56 37.39 21.90
N ARG A 51 47.90 36.41 22.74
CA ARG A 51 48.01 34.99 22.36
C ARG A 51 46.68 34.23 22.26
N HIS A 52 45.64 34.69 22.95
CA HIS A 52 44.31 34.07 22.93
C HIS A 52 43.23 35.16 22.74
N PRO A 53 42.88 35.51 21.49
CA PRO A 53 41.98 36.62 21.19
C PRO A 53 40.52 36.31 21.53
N TRP A 54 40.16 35.03 21.63
CA TRP A 54 38.78 34.59 21.79
C TRP A 54 38.26 34.79 23.22
N THR A 55 37.02 35.26 23.32
CA THR A 55 36.24 35.23 24.56
C THR A 55 35.30 34.02 24.54
N PRO A 56 35.09 33.34 25.68
CA PRO A 56 34.08 32.29 25.78
C PRO A 56 32.72 32.79 25.29
N CYS A 57 32.11 32.04 24.39
CA CYS A 57 30.87 32.37 23.70
C CYS A 57 30.11 31.08 23.42
N ASP A 58 28.85 31.02 23.83
CA ASP A 58 28.01 29.82 23.73
C ASP A 58 26.78 30.09 22.85
N THR A 59 27.04 30.42 21.58
CA THR A 59 26.00 30.48 20.54
C THR A 59 25.90 29.14 19.82
N PRO A 60 24.73 28.81 19.21
CA PRO A 60 24.55 27.58 18.44
C PRO A 60 25.64 27.34 17.38
N ASP A 61 26.02 28.39 16.65
CA ASP A 61 27.02 28.26 15.57
C ASP A 61 28.41 27.91 16.12
N VAL A 62 28.76 28.48 17.28
CA VAL A 62 30.06 28.20 17.94
C VAL A 62 30.10 26.79 18.50
N ARG A 63 29.01 26.33 19.12
CA ARG A 63 28.88 24.95 19.60
C ARG A 63 29.05 23.94 18.48
N ARG A 64 28.30 24.12 17.37
CA ARG A 64 28.38 23.28 16.17
C ARG A 64 29.79 23.27 15.60
N HIS A 65 30.42 24.44 15.47
CA HIS A 65 31.76 24.56 14.92
C HIS A 65 32.83 23.87 15.78
N VAL A 66 32.74 23.98 17.12
CA VAL A 66 33.67 23.25 18.01
C VAL A 66 33.54 21.74 17.82
N VAL A 67 32.30 21.22 17.78
CA VAL A 67 32.04 19.79 17.49
C VAL A 67 32.63 19.39 16.13
N PHE A 68 32.44 20.22 15.11
CA PHE A 68 32.97 19.97 13.76
C PHE A 68 34.49 19.90 13.73
N GLN A 69 35.19 20.84 14.37
CA GLN A 69 36.66 20.84 14.42
C GLN A 69 37.21 19.61 15.15
N LEU A 70 36.58 19.21 16.25
CA LEU A 70 36.97 18.03 17.02
C LEU A 70 36.84 16.74 16.20
N ILE A 71 35.69 16.52 15.54
CA ILE A 71 35.49 15.33 14.69
C ILE A 71 36.46 15.37 13.50
N SER A 72 36.67 16.54 12.89
CA SER A 72 37.57 16.71 11.74
C SER A 72 39.03 16.40 12.08
N SER A 73 39.44 16.67 13.33
CA SER A 73 40.80 16.38 13.80
C SER A 73 41.13 14.88 13.82
N ALA A 74 40.12 13.99 13.80
CA ALA A 74 40.36 12.54 13.77
C ALA A 74 41.20 12.07 12.57
N ARG A 75 41.22 12.84 11.47
CA ARG A 75 42.05 12.59 10.28
C ARG A 75 43.53 12.91 10.47
N SER A 76 43.90 13.75 11.45
CA SER A 76 45.31 14.06 11.75
C SER A 76 45.94 13.11 12.78
N LEU A 77 45.14 12.22 13.37
CA LEU A 77 45.58 11.24 14.36
C LEU A 77 46.28 10.05 13.71
N HIS A 78 47.31 9.55 14.40
CA HIS A 78 48.10 8.40 13.94
C HIS A 78 47.82 7.20 14.85
N TYR A 79 47.58 6.03 14.27
CA TYR A 79 47.15 4.83 15.02
C TYR A 79 48.16 3.68 14.91
N ASN A 80 49.46 3.98 14.75
CA ASN A 80 50.49 2.96 14.55
C ASN A 80 50.56 1.97 15.72
N TRP A 81 50.39 2.47 16.94
CA TRP A 81 50.32 1.65 18.15
C TRP A 81 49.12 0.71 18.13
N ALA A 82 47.91 1.21 17.84
CA ALA A 82 46.69 0.40 17.81
C ALA A 82 46.81 -0.75 16.81
N ASN A 83 47.29 -0.49 15.59
CA ASN A 83 47.48 -1.52 14.58
C ASN A 83 48.50 -2.59 14.99
N LYS A 84 49.63 -2.19 15.60
CA LYS A 84 50.64 -3.14 16.11
C LYS A 84 50.05 -4.07 17.17
N GLN A 85 49.08 -3.59 17.95
CA GLN A 85 48.38 -4.36 18.98
C GLN A 85 47.17 -5.13 18.43
N GLY A 86 46.91 -5.09 17.12
CA GLY A 86 45.72 -5.68 16.51
C GLY A 86 44.40 -5.05 16.98
N LYS A 87 44.44 -3.82 17.51
CA LYS A 87 43.27 -3.07 17.97
C LYS A 87 42.77 -2.15 16.86
N GLU A 88 41.45 -2.04 16.72
CA GLU A 88 40.81 -1.17 15.73
C GLU A 88 40.96 0.33 16.13
N PRO A 89 41.41 1.21 15.22
CA PRO A 89 41.43 2.66 15.43
C PRO A 89 40.04 3.24 15.69
N TYR A 90 39.89 4.01 16.78
CA TYR A 90 38.62 4.67 17.10
C TYR A 90 38.76 6.09 17.64
N PHE A 91 37.68 6.85 17.47
CA PHE A 91 37.50 8.20 18.02
C PHE A 91 36.15 8.30 18.71
N SER A 92 36.14 8.76 19.95
CA SER A 92 34.97 8.76 20.82
C SER A 92 34.73 10.15 21.39
N MET A 93 33.47 10.61 21.39
CA MET A 93 33.04 11.80 22.11
C MET A 93 31.83 11.50 23.00
N ASP A 94 31.97 11.79 24.29
CA ASP A 94 30.94 11.65 25.30
C ASP A 94 30.60 13.02 25.89
N VAL A 95 29.44 13.55 25.50
CA VAL A 95 28.98 14.89 25.85
C VAL A 95 27.89 14.78 26.92
N SER A 96 28.12 15.46 28.04
CA SER A 96 27.22 15.53 29.20
C SER A 96 27.09 16.97 29.68
N ALA A 97 26.11 17.26 30.53
CA ALA A 97 25.86 18.62 31.02
C ALA A 97 27.07 19.26 31.73
N ASP A 98 27.89 18.46 32.43
CA ASP A 98 29.02 18.93 33.23
C ASP A 98 30.38 18.85 32.50
N ARG A 99 30.51 18.03 31.45
CA ARG A 99 31.77 17.86 30.72
C ARG A 99 31.60 17.22 29.34
N MET A 100 32.60 17.39 28.49
CA MET A 100 32.76 16.66 27.24
C MET A 100 34.07 15.86 27.29
N VAL A 101 33.99 14.55 27.08
CA VAL A 101 35.13 13.63 27.12
C VAL A 101 35.42 13.14 25.70
N ILE A 102 36.66 13.29 25.25
CA ILE A 102 37.15 12.79 23.97
C ILE A 102 38.13 11.67 24.27
N ASP A 103 37.87 10.47 23.74
CA ASP A 103 38.71 9.28 23.91
C ASP A 103 39.20 8.76 22.56
N THR A 104 40.47 8.37 22.48
CA THR A 104 41.03 7.73 21.30
C THR A 104 42.23 6.84 21.65
N ASN A 105 42.57 5.91 20.75
CA ASN A 105 43.69 5.00 20.85
C ASN A 105 44.85 5.36 19.90
N ASP A 106 44.97 6.63 19.58
CA ASP A 106 46.07 7.18 18.77
C ASP A 106 47.44 7.04 19.47
N ASP A 107 48.51 7.37 18.76
CA ASP A 107 49.89 7.28 19.23
C ASP A 107 50.17 8.25 20.41
N GLY A 108 49.38 9.31 20.53
CA GLY A 108 49.42 10.29 21.61
C GLY A 108 50.21 11.55 21.27
N CYS A 109 50.09 12.55 22.14
CA CYS A 109 50.68 13.88 22.02
C CYS A 109 52.21 13.86 22.08
N LEU A 110 52.86 14.65 21.24
CA LEU A 110 54.31 14.83 21.20
C LEU A 110 54.74 16.14 21.90
N LYS A 111 56.01 16.20 22.31
CA LYS A 111 56.62 17.43 22.85
C LYS A 111 56.42 18.64 21.90
N SER A 112 56.54 18.42 20.59
CA SER A 112 56.34 19.48 19.59
C SER A 112 54.94 20.07 19.60
N ASP A 113 53.92 19.24 19.85
CA ASP A 113 52.52 19.69 19.89
C ASP A 113 52.28 20.62 21.09
N ILE A 114 52.80 20.25 22.27
CA ILE A 114 52.69 21.07 23.49
C ILE A 114 53.44 22.40 23.32
N VAL A 115 54.60 22.40 22.66
CA VAL A 115 55.35 23.63 22.38
C VAL A 115 54.54 24.54 21.44
N GLN A 116 54.00 24.00 20.34
CA GLN A 116 53.18 24.78 19.40
C GLN A 116 51.94 25.38 20.07
N LEU A 117 51.22 24.56 20.84
CA LEU A 117 50.08 24.99 21.64
C LEU A 117 50.46 26.13 22.60
N SER A 118 51.67 26.08 23.17
CA SER A 118 52.13 27.05 24.16
C SER A 118 52.58 28.40 23.59
N GLU A 119 52.95 28.42 22.30
CA GLU A 119 53.35 29.62 21.58
C GLU A 119 52.14 30.41 21.07
N GLY A 120 50.98 29.75 20.90
CA GLY A 120 49.71 30.39 20.54
C GLY A 120 49.67 30.95 19.11
N CYS A 121 50.65 30.63 18.27
CA CYS A 121 50.81 31.15 16.92
C CYS A 121 49.79 30.60 15.90
N SER A 122 49.17 29.45 16.20
CA SER A 122 48.25 28.71 15.33
C SER A 122 46.78 29.19 15.42
N ALA A 123 46.40 29.89 16.49
CA ALA A 123 45.02 30.29 16.74
C ALA A 123 44.50 31.45 15.86
N PHE A 124 45.37 32.07 15.04
CA PHE A 124 45.04 33.28 14.26
C PHE A 124 44.43 33.01 12.90
N LEU A 125 44.68 31.84 12.29
CA LEU A 125 44.22 31.47 10.97
C LEU A 125 44.15 29.94 10.91
N PRO A 126 42.97 29.32 11.14
CA PRO A 126 42.80 27.91 10.76
C PRO A 126 42.96 27.86 9.24
N ASN A 127 44.12 27.41 8.76
CA ASN A 127 44.33 27.04 7.36
C ASN A 127 44.34 25.50 7.30
N ALA A 128 43.83 24.93 6.20
CA ALA A 128 43.51 23.50 6.00
C ALA A 128 44.63 22.47 6.28
N ARG A 129 45.86 22.89 6.62
CA ARG A 129 46.97 22.00 7.02
C ARG A 129 47.16 21.87 8.55
N ALA A 130 46.36 22.55 9.37
CA ALA A 130 46.57 22.67 10.82
C ALA A 130 45.43 22.10 11.70
N ASN A 131 44.71 21.07 11.24
CA ASN A 131 43.69 20.37 12.06
C ASN A 131 44.33 19.37 13.05
N ASN A 132 45.42 19.76 13.72
CA ASN A 132 46.03 18.96 14.78
C ASN A 132 45.16 19.06 16.04
N LEU A 133 44.68 17.92 16.53
CA LEU A 133 43.88 17.84 17.77
C LEU A 133 44.59 18.51 18.94
N TYR A 134 45.91 18.35 19.04
CA TYR A 134 46.71 18.77 20.20
C TYR A 134 47.19 20.24 20.16
N ASP A 135 46.85 21.00 19.11
CA ASP A 135 47.25 22.41 18.94
C ASP A 135 46.03 23.30 18.66
N ALA A 136 45.82 23.71 17.39
CA ALA A 136 44.83 24.71 17.01
C ALA A 136 43.39 24.31 17.40
N VAL A 137 43.05 23.02 17.23
CA VAL A 137 41.71 22.50 17.56
C VAL A 137 41.46 22.55 19.06
N LEU A 138 42.41 22.11 19.89
CA LEU A 138 42.30 22.16 21.35
C LEU A 138 42.16 23.61 21.83
N LEU A 139 42.96 24.55 21.29
CA LEU A 139 42.84 25.96 21.63
C LEU A 139 41.47 26.54 21.24
N TYR A 140 40.90 26.10 20.11
CA TYR A 140 39.58 26.53 19.66
C TYR A 140 38.45 26.10 20.60
N THR A 141 38.61 24.98 21.32
CA THR A 141 37.57 24.49 22.26
C THR A 141 37.30 25.44 23.43
N PHE A 142 38.24 26.33 23.79
CA PHE A 142 38.07 27.32 24.86
C PHE A 142 37.05 28.42 24.55
N ARG A 143 36.46 28.42 23.34
CA ARG A 143 35.25 29.18 23.06
C ARG A 143 34.06 28.69 23.90
N ILE A 144 33.98 27.39 24.19
CA ILE A 144 32.89 26.80 24.98
C ILE A 144 33.37 26.21 26.32
N ALA A 145 34.67 25.97 26.47
CA ALA A 145 35.27 25.39 27.66
C ALA A 145 36.05 26.41 28.51
N ARG A 146 35.99 26.29 29.84
CA ARG A 146 36.86 27.06 30.75
C ARG A 146 38.19 26.37 31.03
N GLU A 147 38.21 25.05 30.93
CA GLU A 147 39.35 24.22 31.31
C GLU A 147 39.35 22.98 30.42
N ALA A 148 40.54 22.54 30.02
CA ALA A 148 40.77 21.28 29.32
C ALA A 148 41.81 20.47 30.10
N HIS A 149 41.46 19.23 30.45
CA HIS A 149 42.40 18.26 31.00
C HIS A 149 42.82 17.29 29.89
N VAL A 150 44.11 17.26 29.57
CA VAL A 150 44.69 16.42 28.52
C VAL A 150 45.54 15.34 29.18
N GLN A 151 45.21 14.08 28.92
CA GLN A 151 46.04 12.94 29.27
C GLN A 151 46.28 12.11 28.01
N SER A 152 47.50 12.11 27.50
CA SER A 152 47.83 11.51 26.20
C SER A 152 49.23 10.90 26.25
N GLY A 153 49.30 9.57 26.13
CA GLY A 153 50.55 8.84 26.33
C GLY A 153 51.19 9.17 27.69
N PRO A 154 52.46 9.60 27.75
CA PRO A 154 53.14 9.93 29.00
C PRO A 154 52.79 11.32 29.57
N PHE A 155 52.07 12.16 28.81
CA PHE A 155 51.73 13.53 29.22
C PHE A 155 50.38 13.59 29.95
N SER A 156 50.31 14.34 31.07
CA SER A 156 49.07 14.69 31.76
C SER A 156 49.14 16.12 32.28
N PHE A 157 48.31 17.00 31.71
CA PHE A 157 48.33 18.42 32.04
C PHE A 157 46.97 19.08 31.85
N VAL A 158 46.80 20.25 32.46
CA VAL A 158 45.59 21.08 32.37
C VAL A 158 45.92 22.42 31.73
N LEU A 159 44.96 22.91 30.96
CA LEU A 159 44.93 24.24 30.37
C LEU A 159 43.67 24.97 30.86
N GLY A 160 43.82 26.18 31.35
CA GLY A 160 42.71 26.97 31.89
C GLY A 160 43.19 28.13 32.77
N PRO A 161 42.33 29.12 33.05
CA PRO A 161 42.69 30.28 33.85
C PRO A 161 42.86 29.89 35.32
N ARG A 162 44.03 30.14 35.90
CA ARG A 162 44.29 29.87 37.34
C ARG A 162 43.71 30.94 38.26
N SER A 163 43.33 32.08 37.70
CA SER A 163 42.70 33.18 38.43
C SER A 163 41.76 33.97 37.50
N PRO A 164 40.76 34.69 38.04
CA PRO A 164 39.84 35.47 37.22
C PRO A 164 40.58 36.43 36.27
N GLY A 165 40.41 36.23 34.97
CA GLY A 165 41.03 37.04 33.92
C GLY A 165 42.36 36.53 33.35
N ASP A 166 42.94 35.44 33.88
CA ASP A 166 44.21 34.84 33.41
C ASP A 166 44.05 34.10 32.07
N ARG A 167 43.95 34.88 30.99
CA ARG A 167 43.78 34.35 29.62
C ARG A 167 45.00 33.56 29.11
N LEU A 168 46.18 33.80 29.68
CA LEU A 168 47.39 33.07 29.30
C LEU A 168 47.34 31.59 29.77
N GLY A 169 46.47 31.28 30.73
CA GLY A 169 46.24 29.91 31.21
C GLY A 169 45.74 28.94 30.13
N PHE A 170 45.10 29.44 29.06
CA PHE A 170 44.64 28.59 27.94
C PHE A 170 45.78 28.05 27.05
N THR A 171 46.94 28.69 27.07
CA THR A 171 48.14 28.25 26.31
C THR A 171 49.29 27.88 27.26
N THR A 172 49.04 27.76 28.56
CA THR A 172 50.10 27.44 29.53
C THR A 172 49.77 26.14 30.25
N PRO A 173 50.43 25.02 29.89
CA PRO A 173 50.12 23.72 30.48
C PRO A 173 50.63 23.65 31.93
N VAL A 174 49.84 23.00 32.78
CA VAL A 174 50.17 22.71 34.19
C VAL A 174 50.07 21.22 34.40
N ASN A 175 51.11 20.60 34.97
CA ASN A 175 51.09 19.17 35.27
C ASN A 175 49.89 18.78 36.14
N ARG A 176 49.30 17.64 35.83
CA ARG A 176 48.28 16.97 36.64
C ARG A 176 48.66 15.52 36.82
N ASP A 177 48.19 14.92 37.90
CA ASP A 177 48.43 13.50 38.12
C ASP A 177 47.58 12.66 37.16
N PRO A 178 48.19 11.68 36.47
CA PRO A 178 47.48 10.87 35.48
C PRO A 178 46.41 10.01 36.17
N ALA A 179 45.21 9.99 35.59
CA ALA A 179 44.14 9.11 36.02
C ALA A 179 44.28 7.73 35.37
N SER A 180 43.66 6.69 35.96
CA SER A 180 43.54 5.40 35.29
C SER A 180 42.63 5.53 34.07
N LEU A 181 43.16 5.27 32.87
CA LEU A 181 42.38 5.28 31.63
C LEU A 181 41.65 3.93 31.45
N PRO A 182 40.45 3.92 30.82
CA PRO A 182 39.78 2.68 30.46
C PRO A 182 40.60 1.83 29.49
N GLU A 183 40.30 0.53 29.46
CA GLU A 183 41.00 -0.40 28.57
C GLU A 183 40.86 0.04 27.09
N GLY A 184 42.00 0.13 26.40
CA GLY A 184 42.05 0.53 24.99
C GLY A 184 42.13 2.04 24.75
N VAL A 185 41.92 2.90 25.75
CA VAL A 185 42.10 4.35 25.66
C VAL A 185 43.56 4.71 25.90
N ARG A 186 44.16 5.48 24.99
CA ARG A 186 45.55 6.00 25.13
C ARG A 186 45.60 7.51 25.27
N THR A 187 44.62 8.20 24.72
CA THR A 187 44.41 9.64 24.85
C THR A 187 43.00 9.92 25.35
N ARG A 188 42.91 10.76 26.39
CA ARG A 188 41.68 11.32 26.94
C ARG A 188 41.80 12.84 27.10
N ILE A 189 40.87 13.57 26.50
CA ILE A 189 40.73 15.02 26.69
C ILE A 189 39.37 15.29 27.34
N ILE A 190 39.35 16.01 28.46
CA ILE A 190 38.12 16.38 29.17
C ILE A 190 37.97 17.91 29.12
N LEU A 191 36.89 18.38 28.53
CA LEU A 191 36.53 19.79 28.47
C LEU A 191 35.46 20.10 29.50
N TYR A 192 35.63 21.19 30.25
CA TYR A 192 34.68 21.66 31.24
C TYR A 192 33.97 22.94 30.78
N PRO A 193 32.65 23.08 30.96
CA PRO A 193 31.86 24.17 30.41
C PRO A 193 32.28 25.55 30.96
N ALA A 194 32.34 26.53 30.06
CA ALA A 194 32.70 27.91 30.40
C ALA A 194 31.57 28.68 31.10
N LEU A 195 30.31 28.42 30.71
CA LEU A 195 29.14 29.16 31.20
C LEU A 195 28.35 28.38 32.27
N PRO A 196 27.60 29.07 33.15
CA PRO A 196 26.84 28.44 34.23
C PRO A 196 25.75 27.45 33.78
N GLY A 197 25.28 27.56 32.52
CA GLY A 197 24.27 26.66 31.94
C GLY A 197 24.78 25.27 31.56
N GLY A 198 26.07 25.00 31.75
CA GLY A 198 26.71 23.75 31.36
C GLY A 198 26.67 23.51 29.85
N PHE A 199 26.90 22.26 29.45
CA PHE A 199 26.76 21.82 28.06
C PHE A 199 25.35 21.31 27.73
N ASN A 200 24.31 21.63 28.51
CA ASN A 200 22.95 21.15 28.26
C ASN A 200 22.45 21.45 26.83
N LYS A 201 22.67 22.68 26.33
CA LYS A 201 22.33 23.06 24.95
C LYS A 201 23.16 22.30 23.91
N LEU A 202 24.44 22.06 24.22
CA LEU A 202 25.34 21.29 23.37
C LEU A 202 24.93 19.81 23.29
N VAL A 203 24.43 19.21 24.37
CA VAL A 203 23.96 17.80 24.38
C VAL A 203 22.85 17.59 23.35
N HIS A 204 21.87 18.51 23.29
CA HIS A 204 20.78 18.44 22.31
C HIS A 204 21.30 18.59 20.88
N GLU A 205 22.11 19.62 20.60
CA GLU A 205 22.68 19.83 19.27
C GLU A 205 23.60 18.69 18.83
N PHE A 206 24.39 18.15 19.77
CA PHE A 206 25.27 17.02 19.52
C PHE A 206 24.50 15.75 19.17
N LYS A 207 23.34 15.53 19.80
CA LYS A 207 22.44 14.42 19.47
C LYS A 207 21.98 14.51 18.00
N ASP A 208 21.61 15.70 17.54
CA ASP A 208 21.17 15.91 16.15
C ASP A 208 22.32 15.70 15.16
N ILE A 209 23.51 16.26 15.46
CA ILE A 209 24.72 16.06 14.65
C ILE A 209 25.09 14.57 14.58
N ALA A 210 25.01 13.86 15.71
CA ALA A 210 25.34 12.45 15.76
C ALA A 210 24.37 11.61 14.94
N ASN A 211 23.06 11.90 14.94
CA ASN A 211 22.06 11.12 14.22
C ASN A 211 22.06 11.39 12.71
N ASP A 212 22.16 12.66 12.32
CA ASP A 212 22.03 13.10 10.93
C ASP A 212 23.36 13.20 10.17
N GLY A 213 24.48 12.98 10.86
CA GLY A 213 25.80 12.94 10.26
C GLY A 213 26.10 11.68 9.45
N LEU A 214 27.17 11.75 8.65
CA LEU A 214 27.68 10.64 7.87
C LEU A 214 29.22 10.64 7.91
N VAL A 215 29.85 9.52 8.27
CA VAL A 215 31.30 9.37 8.15
C VAL A 215 31.63 9.05 6.68
N LEU A 216 32.51 9.83 6.06
CA LEU A 216 33.00 9.62 4.70
C LEU A 216 34.47 9.25 4.73
N LEU A 217 34.81 8.17 4.03
CA LEU A 217 36.19 7.83 3.72
C LEU A 217 36.42 8.08 2.23
N GLY A 218 37.43 8.88 1.89
CA GLY A 218 37.88 9.06 0.54
C GLY A 218 38.72 7.86 0.05
N PRO A 219 38.77 7.57 -1.27
CA PRO A 219 39.74 6.66 -1.86
C PRO A 219 41.20 6.98 -1.54
N ASP A 220 41.57 8.26 -1.39
CA ASP A 220 42.93 8.66 -0.99
C ASP A 220 43.26 8.32 0.47
N ASP A 221 42.23 8.06 1.30
CA ASP A 221 42.35 7.68 2.71
C ASP A 221 42.60 6.17 2.91
N THR A 222 42.66 5.39 1.83
CA THR A 222 42.94 3.94 1.88
C THR A 222 44.40 3.61 2.19
N CYS A 223 45.30 4.60 2.11
CA CYS A 223 46.75 4.44 2.22
C CYS A 223 47.32 4.67 3.64
N GLN A 224 46.52 5.10 4.63
CA GLN A 224 46.96 5.26 6.03
C GLN A 224 46.01 4.56 7.01
N PRO A 225 46.50 4.05 8.14
CA PRO A 225 45.63 3.54 9.19
C PRO A 225 44.90 4.70 9.86
N MET A 226 43.66 4.94 9.43
CA MET A 226 42.80 5.99 9.94
C MET A 226 41.67 5.43 10.81
N CYS A 227 41.04 6.32 11.59
CA CYS A 227 39.86 6.01 12.38
C CYS A 227 38.68 5.60 11.49
N LYS A 228 38.26 4.34 11.57
CA LYS A 228 37.07 3.81 10.87
C LYS A 228 35.86 3.67 11.79
N LYS A 229 36.06 3.91 13.10
CA LYS A 229 35.07 3.71 14.16
C LYS A 229 34.87 4.98 14.97
N PHE A 230 33.69 5.60 14.84
CA PHE A 230 33.33 6.79 15.61
C PHE A 230 32.26 6.44 16.62
N ILE A 231 32.46 6.83 17.88
CA ILE A 231 31.54 6.55 18.98
C ILE A 231 31.04 7.88 19.54
N PHE A 232 29.76 8.16 19.38
CA PHE A 232 29.13 9.38 19.89
C PHE A 232 28.17 9.04 21.02
N VAL A 233 28.39 9.66 22.18
CA VAL A 233 27.57 9.47 23.38
C VAL A 233 27.04 10.82 23.83
N ALA A 234 25.72 10.92 23.99
CA ALA A 234 25.06 12.07 24.57
C ALA A 234 24.40 11.65 25.88
N ARG A 235 24.63 12.43 26.94
CA ARG A 235 24.09 12.20 28.28
C ARG A 235 23.29 13.41 28.74
N LEU A 236 22.05 13.18 29.13
CA LEU A 236 21.22 14.17 29.77
C LEU A 236 21.12 13.78 31.24
N GLU A 237 21.65 14.64 32.11
CA GLU A 237 21.92 14.30 33.52
C GLU A 237 22.82 13.05 33.64
N ASN A 238 22.41 12.05 34.45
CA ASN A 238 23.13 10.79 34.66
C ASN A 238 22.74 9.70 33.65
N PHE A 239 21.78 9.98 32.76
CA PHE A 239 21.26 8.99 31.82
C PHE A 239 21.90 9.16 30.45
N GLN A 240 22.39 8.04 29.89
CA GLN A 240 22.84 7.98 28.52
C GLN A 240 21.60 8.03 27.59
N THR A 241 21.38 9.15 26.92
CA THR A 241 20.22 9.33 26.03
C THR A 241 20.49 8.81 24.62
N THR A 242 21.76 8.85 24.20
CA THR A 242 22.19 8.37 22.88
C THR A 242 23.56 7.74 23.01
N ARG A 243 23.76 6.59 22.38
CA ARG A 243 25.08 6.09 22.01
C ARG A 243 24.98 5.56 20.60
N LEU A 244 25.84 6.05 19.72
CA LEU A 244 25.83 5.71 18.31
C LEU A 244 27.23 5.37 17.88
N THR A 245 27.40 4.18 17.31
CA THR A 245 28.68 3.74 16.75
C THR A 245 28.58 3.72 15.24
N TYR A 246 29.44 4.48 14.59
CA TYR A 246 29.63 4.46 13.14
C TYR A 246 30.82 3.60 12.80
N GLU A 247 30.62 2.62 11.92
CA GLU A 247 31.70 1.81 11.33
C GLU A 247 31.63 1.93 9.81
N VAL A 248 32.77 2.24 9.18
CA VAL A 248 32.84 2.49 7.74
C VAL A 248 33.78 1.53 7.04
N GLN A 249 33.32 0.97 5.93
CA GLN A 249 34.12 0.15 5.01
C GLN A 249 33.99 0.68 3.58
N LEU A 250 35.10 0.73 2.85
CA LEU A 250 35.12 1.10 1.43
C LEU A 250 35.76 -0.05 0.65
N ARG A 251 35.02 -0.65 -0.28
CA ARG A 251 35.49 -1.75 -1.15
C ARG A 251 34.98 -1.55 -2.57
N ASP A 252 35.86 -1.61 -3.56
CA ASP A 252 35.52 -1.56 -5.00
C ASP A 252 34.58 -0.40 -5.40
N GLY A 253 34.73 0.76 -4.76
CA GLY A 253 33.87 1.94 -5.01
C GLY A 253 32.52 1.94 -4.28
N ILE A 254 32.25 0.93 -3.44
CA ILE A 254 31.08 0.86 -2.55
C ILE A 254 31.49 1.25 -1.13
N LEU A 255 30.82 2.28 -0.60
CA LEU A 255 30.91 2.72 0.78
C LEU A 255 29.80 2.05 1.60
N GLU A 256 30.18 1.28 2.61
CA GLU A 256 29.27 0.74 3.61
C GLU A 256 29.39 1.53 4.91
N VAL A 257 28.28 2.07 5.39
CA VAL A 257 28.21 2.79 6.67
C VAL A 257 27.28 2.04 7.59
N THR A 258 27.82 1.46 8.66
CA THR A 258 27.06 0.75 9.68
C THR A 258 26.84 1.64 10.88
N LYS A 259 25.56 1.88 11.21
CA LYS A 259 25.11 2.58 12.40
C LYS A 259 24.63 1.56 13.43
N THR A 260 25.29 1.51 14.58
CA THR A 260 24.95 0.60 15.68
C THR A 260 24.44 1.40 16.88
N TYR A 261 23.22 1.08 17.29
CA TYR A 261 22.56 1.63 18.48
C TYR A 261 22.63 0.56 19.58
N PRO A 262 23.33 0.78 20.70
CA PRO A 262 23.34 -0.17 21.79
C PRO A 262 22.03 -0.09 22.58
N ASP A 263 21.48 -1.27 22.86
CA ASP A 263 20.20 -1.49 23.53
C ASP A 263 20.08 -0.69 24.83
N LEU A 264 19.10 0.20 24.91
CA LEU A 264 18.61 0.71 26.19
C LEU A 264 17.42 -0.11 26.72
N PHE A 265 16.66 -0.83 25.87
CA PHE A 265 15.52 -1.68 26.30
C PHE A 265 15.19 -2.79 25.25
N THR A 266 15.65 -4.03 25.52
CA THR A 266 15.32 -5.39 24.97
C THR A 266 14.80 -5.69 23.53
N PHE A 267 15.31 -6.82 22.99
CA PHE A 267 14.97 -7.64 21.81
C PHE A 267 15.27 -7.04 20.41
N SER A 268 16.55 -7.14 20.03
CA SER A 268 17.13 -6.94 18.69
C SER A 268 16.78 -5.62 18.01
N LEU A 269 17.48 -4.53 18.37
CA LEU A 269 17.56 -3.36 17.52
C LEU A 269 18.73 -3.50 16.52
N PRO A 270 18.49 -3.28 15.22
CA PRO A 270 19.40 -3.69 14.16
C PRO A 270 20.59 -2.74 14.04
N SER A 271 21.79 -3.30 13.89
CA SER A 271 22.84 -2.61 13.15
C SER A 271 22.30 -2.29 11.75
N PHE A 272 22.24 -1.01 11.40
CA PHE A 272 21.76 -0.60 10.09
C PHE A 272 22.95 -0.26 9.20
N THR A 273 23.16 -1.07 8.16
CA THR A 273 24.22 -0.86 7.17
C THR A 273 23.62 -0.26 5.91
N GLU A 274 24.00 0.99 5.61
CA GLU A 274 23.72 1.62 4.31
C GLU A 274 24.87 1.36 3.35
N ARG A 275 24.54 1.02 2.10
CA ARG A 275 25.52 0.88 1.02
C ARG A 275 25.35 2.02 0.04
N PHE A 276 26.46 2.55 -0.43
CA PHE A 276 26.47 3.62 -1.43
C PHE A 276 27.51 3.36 -2.50
N LEU A 277 27.10 3.52 -3.76
CA LEU A 277 28.03 3.61 -4.87
C LEU A 277 28.65 5.02 -4.90
N VAL A 278 29.97 5.11 -4.74
CA VAL A 278 30.70 6.37 -4.63
C VAL A 278 31.23 6.79 -6.00
N TYR A 279 30.80 7.95 -6.47
CA TYR A 279 31.37 8.60 -7.64
C TYR A 279 32.14 9.85 -7.22
N LYS A 280 33.43 9.91 -7.58
CA LYS A 280 34.27 11.10 -7.45
C LYS A 280 34.64 11.63 -8.83
N PRO A 281 34.42 12.92 -9.14
CA PRO A 281 34.83 13.50 -10.41
C PRO A 281 36.36 13.43 -10.60
N THR A 282 36.80 13.02 -11.80
CA THR A 282 38.23 12.86 -12.14
C THR A 282 38.97 14.18 -12.39
N THR A 283 38.25 15.24 -12.74
CA THR A 283 38.80 16.59 -12.80
C THR A 283 38.30 17.36 -11.58
N PRO A 284 39.15 17.68 -10.59
CA PRO A 284 38.76 18.64 -9.58
C PRO A 284 38.45 19.94 -10.33
N SER A 285 37.22 20.45 -10.21
CA SER A 285 36.99 21.85 -10.50
C SER A 285 37.97 22.62 -9.61
N SER A 286 38.67 23.61 -10.16
CA SER A 286 39.74 24.38 -9.51
C SER A 286 39.30 25.14 -8.23
N SER A 287 38.11 24.84 -7.70
CA SER A 287 37.41 25.58 -6.66
C SER A 287 37.00 24.72 -5.45
N PHE A 288 36.99 23.37 -5.55
CA PHE A 288 36.62 22.49 -4.43
C PHE A 288 37.71 21.44 -4.16
N GLU A 289 38.16 21.33 -2.90
CA GLU A 289 39.18 20.34 -2.49
C GLU A 289 38.63 18.90 -2.49
N GLU A 290 37.37 18.69 -2.06
CA GLU A 290 36.74 17.36 -2.00
C GLU A 290 35.25 17.43 -2.42
N MET A 291 34.85 16.55 -3.35
CA MET A 291 33.46 16.38 -3.80
C MET A 291 33.18 14.91 -4.11
N ALA A 292 32.00 14.42 -3.73
CA ALA A 292 31.53 13.06 -4.01
C ALA A 292 30.01 13.01 -4.18
N LEU A 293 29.57 12.15 -5.09
CA LEU A 293 28.17 11.74 -5.23
C LEU A 293 28.03 10.31 -4.70
N LEU A 294 27.10 10.10 -3.77
CA LEU A 294 26.83 8.78 -3.20
C LEU A 294 25.43 8.34 -3.61
N PHE A 295 25.36 7.23 -4.34
CA PHE A 295 24.11 6.66 -4.84
C PHE A 295 23.72 5.48 -3.94
N PRO A 296 22.62 5.59 -3.16
CA PRO A 296 22.23 4.53 -2.22
C PRO A 296 21.81 3.24 -2.93
N ILE A 297 22.40 2.12 -2.57
CA ILE A 297 22.12 0.81 -3.16
C ILE A 297 21.71 -0.24 -2.13
N ASP A 298 20.98 -1.25 -2.56
CA ASP A 298 20.68 -2.43 -1.75
C ASP A 298 21.77 -3.50 -1.87
N GLN A 299 21.51 -4.69 -1.33
CA GLN A 299 22.47 -5.80 -1.39
C GLN A 299 22.67 -6.35 -2.80
N ASP A 300 21.69 -6.17 -3.69
CA ASP A 300 21.68 -6.59 -5.09
C ASP A 300 22.20 -5.50 -6.04
N SER A 301 22.79 -4.42 -5.50
CA SER A 301 23.22 -3.24 -6.28
C SER A 301 22.09 -2.53 -7.03
N ARG A 302 20.85 -2.60 -6.53
CA ARG A 302 19.70 -1.86 -7.07
C ARG A 302 19.54 -0.51 -6.35
N PRO A 303 19.00 0.53 -7.05
CA PRO A 303 18.76 1.83 -6.44
C PRO A 303 17.81 1.79 -5.24
N VAL A 304 18.19 2.49 -4.16
CA VAL A 304 17.34 2.73 -2.98
C VAL A 304 16.94 4.20 -2.94
N ILE A 305 15.69 4.49 -3.29
CA ILE A 305 15.17 5.86 -3.38
C ILE A 305 14.55 6.29 -2.05
N ARG A 306 15.11 7.33 -1.46
CA ARG A 306 14.54 8.05 -0.31
C ARG A 306 15.03 9.48 -0.32
N SER A 307 14.31 10.38 0.33
CA SER A 307 14.74 11.77 0.45
C SER A 307 16.04 11.85 1.24
N ARG A 308 17.05 12.48 0.63
CA ARG A 308 18.39 12.68 1.19
C ARG A 308 18.67 14.17 1.37
N LYS A 309 19.49 14.45 2.39
CA LYS A 309 20.08 15.77 2.63
C LYS A 309 21.32 15.94 1.76
N ALA A 310 21.63 17.18 1.42
CA ALA A 310 22.97 17.54 0.97
C ALA A 310 23.92 17.56 2.17
N TYR A 311 25.21 17.30 1.95
CA TYR A 311 26.19 17.27 3.03
C TYR A 311 27.40 18.14 2.71
N HIS A 312 27.86 18.83 3.74
CA HIS A 312 29.11 19.54 3.75
C HIS A 312 30.22 18.65 4.28
N ILE A 313 31.25 18.40 3.48
CA ILE A 313 32.40 17.57 3.90
C ILE A 313 33.37 18.44 4.70
N VAL A 314 33.71 17.98 5.92
CA VAL A 314 34.83 18.51 6.70
C VAL A 314 35.62 17.33 7.27
N GLY A 315 36.83 17.11 6.74
CA GLY A 315 37.64 15.94 7.12
C GLY A 315 36.92 14.62 6.80
N PRO A 316 36.91 13.61 7.70
CA PRO A 316 36.29 12.32 7.46
C PRO A 316 34.77 12.31 7.75
N PHE A 317 34.15 13.48 7.95
CA PHE A 317 32.75 13.56 8.36
C PHE A 317 31.99 14.55 7.49
N ALA A 318 30.84 14.11 7.01
CA ALA A 318 29.87 14.89 6.27
C ALA A 318 28.76 15.34 7.21
N PHE A 319 28.55 16.64 7.26
CA PHE A 319 27.51 17.26 8.06
C PHE A 319 26.32 17.62 7.18
N PRO A 320 25.09 17.32 7.60
CA PRO A 320 23.91 17.62 6.81
C PRO A 320 23.78 19.14 6.65
N ILE A 321 23.50 19.57 5.42
CA ILE A 321 23.08 20.92 5.11
C ILE A 321 21.55 20.90 4.98
N SER A 322 20.89 21.98 5.38
CA SER A 322 19.44 22.12 5.24
C SER A 322 19.03 22.03 3.75
N GLY A 323 17.97 21.27 3.51
CA GLY A 323 17.54 20.88 2.16
C GLY A 323 17.13 19.42 2.13
N VAL A 324 15.83 19.18 2.16
CA VAL A 324 15.22 17.86 1.95
C VAL A 324 14.88 17.76 0.46
N GLY A 325 15.21 16.64 -0.21
CA GLY A 325 14.61 16.36 -1.53
C GLY A 325 15.44 15.66 -2.61
N PHE A 326 16.72 15.33 -2.39
CA PHE A 326 17.49 14.58 -3.39
C PHE A 326 17.29 13.07 -3.24
N SER A 327 17.32 12.32 -4.35
CA SER A 327 17.29 10.84 -4.35
C SER A 327 18.68 10.22 -4.19
N PHE A 328 19.74 11.03 -4.23
CA PHE A 328 21.14 10.66 -4.01
C PHE A 328 21.76 11.64 -2.99
N ILE A 329 22.92 11.30 -2.45
CA ILE A 329 23.63 12.19 -1.51
C ILE A 329 24.70 12.96 -2.29
N PHE A 330 24.65 14.28 -2.17
CA PHE A 330 25.70 15.19 -2.62
C PHE A 330 26.57 15.59 -1.44
N CYS A 331 27.88 15.38 -1.56
CA CYS A 331 28.86 15.77 -0.56
C CYS A 331 29.88 16.72 -1.21
N ALA A 332 30.05 17.92 -0.65
CA ALA A 332 31.09 18.85 -1.11
C ALA A 332 31.64 19.73 0.02
N THR A 333 32.90 20.14 -0.13
CA THR A 333 33.54 21.13 0.74
C THR A 333 33.20 22.54 0.27
N VAL A 334 32.11 23.13 0.76
CA VAL A 334 31.63 24.48 0.34
C VAL A 334 32.49 25.60 0.94
N THR A 335 32.77 25.51 2.24
CA THR A 335 33.69 26.38 2.97
C THR A 335 34.66 25.50 3.73
N THR A 336 35.88 25.98 3.98
CA THR A 336 36.89 25.18 4.70
C THR A 336 36.81 25.35 6.22
N PHE A 337 36.12 26.39 6.70
CA PHE A 337 36.27 26.88 8.07
C PHE A 337 34.98 27.22 8.80
N GLU A 338 33.80 27.22 8.17
CA GLU A 338 32.54 27.65 8.82
C GLU A 338 31.39 26.70 8.48
N PRO A 339 30.39 26.51 9.38
CA PRO A 339 29.16 25.82 9.02
C PRO A 339 28.50 26.46 7.81
N VAL A 340 28.12 25.65 6.82
CA VAL A 340 27.44 26.11 5.61
C VAL A 340 26.00 26.48 5.95
N SER A 341 25.61 27.73 5.67
CA SER A 341 24.23 28.18 5.75
C SER A 341 23.49 27.98 4.42
N ASP A 342 22.15 28.00 4.46
CA ASP A 342 21.33 27.91 3.24
C ASP A 342 21.63 29.06 2.26
N ALA A 343 21.98 30.24 2.78
CA ALA A 343 22.34 31.40 1.96
C ALA A 343 23.65 31.20 1.18
N ASP A 344 24.60 30.43 1.74
CA ASP A 344 25.87 30.10 1.07
C ASP A 344 25.65 29.17 -0.12
N ILE A 345 24.60 28.32 -0.07
CA ILE A 345 24.21 27.46 -1.19
C ILE A 345 23.48 28.27 -2.27
N GLU A 346 22.52 29.11 -1.88
CA GLU A 346 21.71 29.89 -2.83
C GLU A 346 22.55 30.84 -3.69
N THR A 347 23.64 31.37 -3.13
CA THR A 347 24.53 32.32 -3.79
C THR A 347 25.67 31.66 -4.57
N SER A 348 25.94 30.37 -4.36
CA SER A 348 27.09 29.68 -4.97
C SER A 348 26.74 29.02 -6.31
N THR A 349 26.92 29.76 -7.40
CA THR A 349 26.79 29.22 -8.77
C THR A 349 27.75 28.07 -9.06
N LEU A 350 28.94 28.10 -8.46
CA LEU A 350 29.97 27.07 -8.60
C LEU A 350 29.52 25.70 -8.08
N LEU A 351 28.79 25.65 -6.96
CA LEU A 351 28.22 24.40 -6.44
C LEU A 351 27.17 23.83 -7.39
N GLN A 352 26.28 24.70 -7.88
CA GLN A 352 25.18 24.30 -8.74
C GLN A 352 25.69 23.72 -10.07
N ASP A 353 26.64 24.41 -10.72
CA ASP A 353 27.27 23.94 -11.96
C ASP A 353 28.04 22.62 -11.74
N CYS A 354 28.67 22.46 -10.58
CA CYS A 354 29.38 21.22 -10.25
C CYS A 354 28.44 20.02 -10.15
N VAL A 355 27.29 20.17 -9.50
CA VAL A 355 26.26 19.12 -9.40
C VAL A 355 25.73 18.76 -10.79
N ILE A 356 25.36 19.76 -11.59
CA ILE A 356 24.80 19.59 -12.94
C ILE A 356 25.77 18.82 -13.86
N ASN A 357 27.05 19.20 -13.84
CA ASN A 357 28.06 18.61 -14.71
C ASN A 357 28.52 17.22 -14.23
N SER A 358 28.61 17.00 -12.93
CA SER A 358 29.10 15.75 -12.37
C SER A 358 28.08 14.62 -12.45
N PHE A 359 26.77 14.92 -12.41
CA PHE A 359 25.73 13.91 -12.42
C PHE A 359 25.70 13.09 -13.72
N CYS A 360 25.82 13.72 -14.90
CA CYS A 360 25.84 13.01 -16.19
C CYS A 360 27.03 12.04 -16.32
N ALA A 361 28.19 12.44 -15.79
CA ALA A 361 29.37 11.57 -15.75
C ALA A 361 29.17 10.42 -14.74
N ALA A 362 28.54 10.69 -13.60
CA ALA A 362 28.17 9.68 -12.61
C ALA A 362 27.15 8.66 -13.15
N VAL A 363 26.22 9.08 -14.01
CA VAL A 363 25.28 8.17 -14.70
C VAL A 363 26.04 7.17 -15.57
N SER A 364 27.03 7.65 -16.33
CA SER A 364 27.87 6.76 -17.16
C SER A 364 28.64 5.75 -16.31
N PHE A 365 29.08 6.15 -15.11
CA PHE A 365 29.70 5.26 -14.12
C PHE A 365 28.71 4.23 -13.58
N CYS A 366 27.50 4.64 -13.17
CA CYS A 366 26.45 3.74 -12.67
C CYS A 366 26.07 2.65 -13.69
N GLN A 367 26.02 3.01 -14.98
CA GLN A 367 25.71 2.09 -16.08
C GLN A 367 26.76 0.99 -16.26
N ASN A 368 28.02 1.25 -15.92
CA ASN A 368 29.10 0.29 -16.07
C ASN A 368 29.23 -0.68 -14.87
N TYR A 369 28.67 -0.34 -13.70
CA TYR A 369 28.85 -1.11 -12.47
C TYR A 369 27.79 -2.22 -12.28
N SER A 370 26.50 -1.90 -12.49
CA SER A 370 25.37 -2.89 -12.52
C SER A 370 23.99 -2.26 -12.77
N MET A 371 23.90 -0.94 -13.02
CA MET A 371 22.62 -0.25 -13.20
C MET A 371 22.48 0.32 -14.62
N PRO A 372 22.25 -0.49 -15.66
CA PRO A 372 22.14 0.00 -17.04
C PRO A 372 20.91 0.90 -17.26
N TYR A 373 19.81 0.62 -16.55
CA TYR A 373 18.53 1.34 -16.69
C TYR A 373 18.03 1.96 -15.37
N GLY A 374 18.32 1.33 -14.22
CA GLY A 374 17.74 1.70 -12.93
C GLY A 374 18.17 3.06 -12.38
N TRP A 375 19.31 3.60 -12.85
CA TRP A 375 19.84 4.91 -12.40
C TRP A 375 18.86 6.08 -12.59
N VAL A 376 17.90 5.95 -13.52
CA VAL A 376 16.87 6.97 -13.81
C VAL A 376 16.05 7.33 -12.57
N GLN A 377 15.94 6.41 -11.61
CA GLN A 377 15.23 6.63 -10.35
C GLN A 377 15.93 7.65 -9.43
N TYR A 378 17.23 7.93 -9.63
CA TYR A 378 17.94 8.96 -8.86
C TYR A 378 17.70 10.38 -9.37
N ILE A 379 17.00 10.57 -10.49
CA ILE A 379 16.73 11.89 -11.04
C ILE A 379 15.82 12.65 -10.06
N PRO A 380 16.26 13.79 -9.49
CA PRO A 380 15.47 14.55 -8.54
C PRO A 380 14.30 15.26 -9.24
N LYS A 381 13.16 15.39 -8.54
CA LYS A 381 11.99 16.13 -9.03
C LYS A 381 12.09 17.60 -8.58
N PRO A 382 11.80 18.59 -9.45
CA PRO A 382 11.83 20.02 -9.06
C PRO A 382 10.87 20.36 -7.90
N SER A 383 9.78 19.60 -7.75
CA SER A 383 8.78 19.78 -6.70
C SER A 383 9.23 19.25 -5.33
N THR A 384 10.22 18.36 -5.27
CA THR A 384 10.64 17.71 -4.01
C THR A 384 11.82 18.39 -3.33
N VAL A 385 12.56 19.26 -4.06
CA VAL A 385 13.74 19.96 -3.54
C VAL A 385 13.39 21.32 -2.94
N SER A 386 14.18 21.76 -1.96
CA SER A 386 14.00 23.10 -1.37
C SER A 386 14.20 24.22 -2.42
N PRO A 387 13.63 25.42 -2.20
CA PRO A 387 13.72 26.53 -3.16
C PRO A 387 15.14 26.85 -3.64
N ALA A 388 16.12 26.71 -2.74
CA ALA A 388 17.54 26.91 -3.03
C ALA A 388 18.09 26.01 -4.15
N TRP A 389 17.57 24.79 -4.30
CA TRP A 389 18.08 23.79 -5.23
C TRP A 389 17.25 23.67 -6.52
N ARG A 390 16.11 24.37 -6.63
CA ARG A 390 15.18 24.23 -7.76
C ARG A 390 15.85 24.55 -9.10
N LYS A 391 16.58 25.67 -9.17
CA LYS A 391 17.34 26.07 -10.37
C LYS A 391 18.41 25.04 -10.77
N THR A 392 19.05 24.43 -9.78
CA THR A 392 20.07 23.38 -10.02
C THR A 392 19.44 22.12 -10.60
N VAL A 393 18.29 21.69 -10.06
CA VAL A 393 17.57 20.53 -10.58
C VAL A 393 17.03 20.78 -11.99
N GLU A 394 16.50 21.97 -12.27
CA GLU A 394 16.08 22.36 -13.63
C GLU A 394 17.26 22.32 -14.60
N GLY A 395 18.42 22.88 -14.22
CA GLY A 395 19.64 22.81 -15.02
C GLY A 395 20.16 21.38 -15.22
N LEU A 396 20.06 20.53 -14.21
CA LEU A 396 20.43 19.11 -14.29
C LEU A 396 19.52 18.35 -15.26
N ILE A 397 18.21 18.62 -15.22
CA ILE A 397 17.22 18.04 -16.12
C ILE A 397 17.48 18.45 -17.57
N GLU A 398 17.75 19.73 -17.84
CA GLU A 398 18.10 20.18 -19.19
C GLU A 398 19.41 19.56 -19.70
N ASN A 399 20.41 19.42 -18.82
CA ASN A 399 21.66 18.73 -19.18
C ASN A 399 21.42 17.25 -19.52
N LEU A 400 20.61 16.54 -18.72
CA LEU A 400 20.23 15.15 -19.00
C LEU A 400 19.44 14.99 -20.30
N ARG A 401 18.59 15.96 -20.65
CA ARG A 401 17.79 15.92 -21.88
C ARG A 401 18.67 15.87 -23.14
N GLY A 402 19.81 16.56 -23.13
CA GLY A 402 20.79 16.57 -24.23
C GLY A 402 21.90 15.52 -24.13
N ALA A 403 22.07 14.89 -22.97
CA ALA A 403 23.14 13.92 -22.73
C ALA A 403 22.86 12.56 -23.39
N ALA A 404 23.86 11.99 -24.05
CA ALA A 404 23.78 10.66 -24.67
C ALA A 404 23.91 9.52 -23.64
N VAL A 405 22.93 9.40 -22.74
CA VAL A 405 22.93 8.41 -21.63
C VAL A 405 21.80 7.39 -21.72
N PHE A 406 20.78 7.58 -22.57
CA PHE A 406 19.63 6.68 -22.68
C PHE A 406 19.83 5.64 -23.79
N GLN A 407 19.44 4.38 -23.55
CA GLN A 407 19.64 3.32 -24.54
C GLN A 407 18.43 3.13 -25.48
N SER A 408 18.70 3.01 -26.78
CA SER A 408 17.72 2.59 -27.79
C SER A 408 17.38 1.10 -27.68
N HIS A 409 16.41 0.62 -28.46
CA HIS A 409 16.09 -0.82 -28.58
C HIS A 409 17.32 -1.70 -28.89
N LYS A 410 18.32 -1.19 -29.63
CA LYS A 410 19.56 -1.90 -29.96
C LYS A 410 20.70 -1.71 -28.94
N GLY A 411 20.45 -1.00 -27.83
CA GLY A 411 21.45 -0.73 -26.79
C GLY A 411 22.40 0.44 -27.07
N VAL A 412 22.18 1.20 -28.15
CA VAL A 412 22.98 2.39 -28.49
C VAL A 412 22.59 3.56 -27.58
N ARG A 413 23.57 4.26 -27.00
CA ARG A 413 23.34 5.42 -26.14
C ARG A 413 23.02 6.67 -26.97
N LYS A 414 21.88 7.30 -26.70
CA LYS A 414 21.38 8.50 -27.38
C LYS A 414 20.79 9.49 -26.37
N SER A 415 20.59 10.70 -26.87
CA SER A 415 19.89 11.79 -26.17
C SER A 415 18.41 11.46 -25.99
N LEU A 416 17.80 11.89 -24.89
CA LEU A 416 16.35 11.68 -24.68
C LEU A 416 15.54 12.41 -25.75
N SER A 417 16.00 13.58 -26.19
CA SER A 417 15.34 14.40 -27.23
C SER A 417 15.25 13.71 -28.60
N SER A 418 16.19 12.81 -28.93
CA SER A 418 16.20 12.08 -30.20
C SER A 418 15.49 10.74 -30.16
N LEU A 419 15.04 10.30 -28.98
CA LEU A 419 14.29 9.06 -28.78
C LEU A 419 12.78 9.32 -28.69
N ARG A 420 11.99 8.35 -29.13
CA ARG A 420 10.54 8.28 -28.92
C ARG A 420 10.18 6.99 -28.19
N TYR A 421 9.07 6.98 -27.46
CA TYR A 421 8.54 5.74 -26.89
C TYR A 421 7.32 5.25 -27.66
N LEU A 422 7.19 3.92 -27.74
CA LEU A 422 6.01 3.24 -28.25
C LEU A 422 5.09 2.89 -27.09
N SER A 423 3.82 3.28 -27.16
CA SER A 423 2.80 2.85 -26.20
C SER A 423 2.37 1.39 -26.44
N PRO A 424 1.72 0.73 -25.46
CA PRO A 424 1.33 -0.68 -25.56
C PRO A 424 0.48 -1.01 -26.79
N LYS A 425 -0.33 -0.05 -27.27
CA LYS A 425 -1.15 -0.19 -28.49
C LYS A 425 -0.34 -0.38 -29.78
N HIS A 426 0.95 -0.04 -29.77
CA HIS A 426 1.85 -0.18 -30.91
C HIS A 426 2.66 -1.48 -30.91
N TYR A 427 2.44 -2.39 -29.94
CA TYR A 427 3.11 -3.68 -29.83
C TYR A 427 2.19 -4.85 -30.19
N GLY A 428 2.80 -5.88 -30.79
CA GLY A 428 2.21 -7.21 -30.97
C GLY A 428 2.30 -8.07 -29.70
N VAL A 429 1.78 -9.29 -29.76
CA VAL A 429 1.81 -10.27 -28.65
C VAL A 429 3.23 -10.71 -28.29
N ASP A 430 4.15 -10.57 -29.24
CA ASP A 430 5.58 -10.87 -29.14
C ASP A 430 6.41 -9.74 -28.51
N ASN A 431 5.79 -8.66 -28.01
CA ASN A 431 6.46 -7.43 -27.55
C ASN A 431 7.32 -6.74 -28.64
N GLU A 432 7.07 -7.06 -29.92
CA GLU A 432 7.67 -6.38 -31.06
C GLU A 432 6.73 -5.31 -31.62
N PRO A 433 7.26 -4.22 -32.20
CA PRO A 433 6.42 -3.19 -32.83
C PRO A 433 5.53 -3.77 -33.94
N LEU A 434 4.30 -3.24 -34.09
CA LEU A 434 3.34 -3.69 -35.12
C LEU A 434 3.84 -3.55 -36.57
N PHE A 435 4.88 -2.76 -36.82
CA PHE A 435 5.56 -2.60 -38.11
C PHE A 435 6.83 -3.47 -38.26
N GLY A 436 7.17 -4.28 -37.25
CA GLY A 436 8.25 -5.27 -37.25
C GLY A 436 9.55 -4.71 -36.67
N ALA A 437 10.56 -5.59 -36.53
CA ALA A 437 11.91 -5.21 -36.13
C ALA A 437 12.55 -4.31 -37.19
N SER A 438 12.22 -3.02 -37.14
CA SER A 438 12.83 -2.02 -38.01
C SER A 438 14.21 -1.64 -37.46
N ASP A 439 15.09 -1.13 -38.33
CA ASP A 439 16.49 -0.80 -38.04
C ASP A 439 16.68 0.38 -37.04
N ASP A 440 15.62 0.80 -36.38
CA ASP A 440 15.49 2.10 -35.74
C ASP A 440 16.10 2.16 -34.34
N GLU A 441 17.26 2.77 -34.29
CA GLU A 441 17.82 3.38 -33.09
C GLU A 441 17.00 4.60 -32.60
N HIS A 442 15.79 4.83 -33.11
CA HIS A 442 14.92 5.98 -32.82
C HIS A 442 13.99 5.71 -31.62
N TYR A 443 13.83 4.46 -31.20
CA TYR A 443 12.93 4.08 -30.10
C TYR A 443 13.68 3.75 -28.81
N LEU A 444 13.20 4.27 -27.69
CA LEU A 444 13.70 4.01 -26.34
C LEU A 444 13.50 2.53 -25.97
N SER A 445 14.52 1.88 -25.42
CA SER A 445 14.47 0.46 -25.03
C SER A 445 13.23 0.13 -24.18
N THR A 446 12.58 -1.02 -24.47
CA THR A 446 11.45 -1.55 -23.69
C THR A 446 11.80 -1.76 -22.21
N LYS A 447 13.09 -1.92 -21.88
CA LYS A 447 13.57 -2.04 -20.49
C LYS A 447 13.40 -0.76 -19.65
N TYR A 448 13.11 0.38 -20.29
CA TYR A 448 12.70 1.61 -19.60
C TYR A 448 11.18 1.71 -19.37
N SER A 449 10.38 0.70 -19.71
CA SER A 449 8.92 0.74 -19.57
C SER A 449 8.47 1.08 -18.15
N ALA A 450 9.13 0.52 -17.14
CA ALA A 450 8.86 0.77 -15.71
C ALA A 450 9.22 2.20 -15.25
N TYR A 451 9.98 2.96 -16.04
CA TYR A 451 10.46 4.31 -15.67
C TYR A 451 9.86 5.41 -16.54
N ARG A 452 8.83 5.10 -17.34
CA ARG A 452 8.22 6.03 -18.31
C ARG A 452 7.72 7.31 -17.65
N ASP A 453 7.12 7.21 -16.47
CA ASP A 453 6.54 8.38 -15.79
C ASP A 453 7.62 9.29 -15.20
N ILE A 454 8.84 8.77 -14.98
CA ILE A 454 10.02 9.60 -14.64
C ILE A 454 10.57 10.28 -15.90
N LEU A 455 10.48 9.63 -17.07
CA LEU A 455 11.05 10.11 -18.33
C LEU A 455 10.15 11.10 -19.10
N LYS A 456 8.83 11.01 -18.99
CA LYS A 456 7.89 11.93 -19.65
C LYS A 456 8.14 13.40 -19.27
N PRO A 457 8.26 13.77 -17.97
CA PRO A 457 8.57 15.15 -17.56
C PRO A 457 9.92 15.65 -18.08
N LEU A 458 10.89 14.75 -18.32
CA LEU A 458 12.21 15.07 -18.85
C LEU A 458 12.17 15.43 -20.36
N GLY A 459 11.05 15.23 -21.04
CA GLY A 459 10.86 15.51 -22.46
C GLY A 459 10.79 14.27 -23.35
N LEU A 460 10.61 13.08 -22.78
CA LEU A 460 10.34 11.87 -23.57
C LEU A 460 8.97 11.99 -24.25
N GLN A 461 8.96 11.97 -25.59
CA GLN A 461 7.74 12.08 -26.39
C GLN A 461 7.27 10.72 -26.89
N GLU A 462 5.94 10.54 -26.93
CA GLU A 462 5.33 9.41 -27.63
C GLU A 462 5.52 9.56 -29.13
N VAL A 463 5.66 8.44 -29.84
CA VAL A 463 5.60 8.43 -31.31
C VAL A 463 4.26 9.03 -31.78
N SER A 464 4.30 9.85 -32.83
CA SER A 464 3.06 10.41 -33.40
C SER A 464 2.29 9.38 -34.22
N ASP A 465 0.96 9.52 -34.31
CA ASP A 465 0.12 8.62 -35.11
C ASP A 465 0.55 8.61 -36.60
N HIS A 466 1.01 9.77 -37.12
CA HIS A 466 1.55 9.90 -38.48
C HIS A 466 2.84 9.10 -38.68
N GLU A 467 3.78 9.17 -37.73
CA GLU A 467 5.01 8.37 -37.78
C GLU A 467 4.70 6.86 -37.76
N VAL A 468 3.73 6.43 -36.95
CA VAL A 468 3.28 5.03 -36.92
C VAL A 468 2.65 4.64 -38.26
N LEU A 469 1.78 5.48 -38.81
CA LEU A 469 1.15 5.22 -40.11
C LEU A 469 2.18 5.10 -41.24
N GLU A 470 3.20 5.96 -41.29
CA GLU A 470 4.33 5.86 -42.24
C GLU A 470 5.02 4.50 -42.16
N ARG A 471 5.24 3.97 -40.95
CA ARG A 471 5.85 2.64 -40.79
C ARG A 471 4.90 1.49 -41.17
N LEU A 472 3.58 1.71 -41.12
CA LEU A 472 2.57 0.72 -41.50
C LEU A 472 2.25 0.72 -43.01
N LYS A 473 2.56 1.79 -43.76
CA LYS A 473 2.33 1.89 -45.22
C LYS A 473 2.82 0.67 -46.03
N PRO A 474 4.02 0.10 -45.78
CA PRO A 474 4.49 -1.06 -46.53
C PRO A 474 3.67 -2.34 -46.30
N ILE A 475 2.95 -2.42 -45.18
CA ILE A 475 2.08 -3.54 -44.82
C ILE A 475 0.70 -3.35 -45.45
N LEU A 476 0.12 -2.15 -45.31
CA LEU A 476 -1.24 -1.79 -45.77
C LEU A 476 -1.39 -1.68 -47.30
N THR A 477 -0.28 -1.70 -48.05
CA THR A 477 -0.28 -1.64 -49.52
C THR A 477 -0.33 -3.02 -50.20
N LYS A 478 -0.16 -4.12 -49.44
CA LYS A 478 -0.27 -5.49 -49.95
C LYS A 478 -1.70 -6.03 -49.73
N PRO A 479 -2.23 -6.91 -50.60
CA PRO A 479 -3.54 -7.52 -50.38
C PRO A 479 -3.57 -8.28 -49.05
N LEU A 480 -4.53 -7.96 -48.17
CA LEU A 480 -4.59 -8.53 -46.82
C LEU A 480 -4.67 -10.07 -46.83
N ARG A 481 -5.29 -10.68 -47.86
CA ARG A 481 -5.33 -12.14 -48.06
C ARG A 481 -3.96 -12.80 -48.24
N VAL A 482 -2.94 -12.08 -48.73
CA VAL A 482 -1.58 -12.60 -48.95
C VAL A 482 -0.75 -12.61 -47.66
N LEU A 483 -1.16 -11.88 -46.63
CA LEU A 483 -0.44 -11.70 -45.36
C LEU A 483 -0.95 -12.62 -44.23
N LEU A 484 -1.94 -13.47 -44.48
CA LEU A 484 -2.65 -14.26 -43.46
C LEU A 484 -2.28 -15.76 -43.50
N SER A 485 -0.98 -16.10 -43.47
CA SER A 485 -0.54 -17.50 -43.48
C SER A 485 -0.36 -18.10 -42.07
N SER A 486 -0.31 -17.26 -41.02
CA SER A 486 -0.15 -17.70 -39.62
C SER A 486 -1.07 -16.92 -38.66
N ASP A 487 -1.44 -17.52 -37.53
CA ASP A 487 -2.38 -16.91 -36.59
C ASP A 487 -1.82 -15.65 -35.89
N SER A 488 -0.50 -15.57 -35.68
CA SER A 488 0.17 -14.36 -35.18
C SER A 488 0.07 -13.18 -36.14
N GLN A 489 0.05 -13.44 -37.46
CA GLN A 489 -0.15 -12.39 -38.48
C GLN A 489 -1.61 -11.95 -38.57
N LYS A 490 -2.57 -12.85 -38.39
CA LYS A 490 -4.01 -12.51 -38.32
C LYS A 490 -4.30 -11.57 -37.15
N GLU A 491 -3.76 -11.87 -35.96
CA GLU A 491 -3.95 -11.01 -34.79
C GLU A 491 -3.27 -9.64 -34.97
N ARG A 492 -2.04 -9.63 -35.51
CA ARG A 492 -1.32 -8.40 -35.82
C ARG A 492 -2.10 -7.49 -36.79
N ILE A 493 -2.72 -8.07 -37.81
CA ILE A 493 -3.57 -7.33 -38.76
C ILE A 493 -4.84 -6.83 -38.08
N SER A 494 -5.50 -7.63 -37.23
CA SER A 494 -6.67 -7.18 -36.46
C SER A 494 -6.34 -5.95 -35.58
N ARG A 495 -5.21 -5.96 -34.87
CA ARG A 495 -4.74 -4.81 -34.06
C ARG A 495 -4.45 -3.58 -34.92
N ILE A 496 -3.87 -3.76 -36.11
CA ILE A 496 -3.67 -2.67 -37.07
C ILE A 496 -5.02 -2.08 -37.52
N LEU A 497 -6.00 -2.91 -37.87
CA LEU A 497 -7.34 -2.45 -38.29
C LEU A 497 -8.07 -1.68 -37.18
N ARG A 498 -7.94 -2.12 -35.91
CA ARG A 498 -8.46 -1.38 -34.75
C ARG A 498 -7.80 -0.02 -34.57
N LEU A 499 -6.49 0.09 -34.77
CA LEU A 499 -5.79 1.39 -34.76
C LEU A 499 -6.33 2.33 -35.85
N LEU A 500 -6.52 1.83 -37.08
CA LEU A 500 -7.11 2.62 -38.17
C LEU A 500 -8.54 3.09 -37.85
N LEU A 501 -9.35 2.22 -37.24
CA LEU A 501 -10.71 2.54 -36.80
C LEU A 501 -10.72 3.65 -35.75
N ILE A 502 -9.85 3.57 -34.72
CA ILE A 502 -9.70 4.58 -33.68
C ILE A 502 -9.32 5.93 -34.31
N TRP A 503 -8.36 5.94 -35.23
CA TRP A 503 -7.93 7.15 -35.93
C TRP A 503 -9.05 7.77 -36.78
N LEU A 504 -9.81 6.96 -37.52
CA LEU A 504 -10.94 7.43 -38.34
C LEU A 504 -12.12 7.96 -37.50
N LYS A 505 -12.39 7.37 -36.34
CA LYS A 505 -13.44 7.83 -35.41
C LYS A 505 -13.05 9.14 -34.71
N ARG A 506 -11.76 9.32 -34.38
CA ARG A 506 -11.27 10.51 -33.67
C ARG A 506 -11.41 11.78 -34.49
N ASP A 507 -11.00 11.76 -35.77
CA ASP A 507 -11.17 12.89 -36.69
C ASP A 507 -11.30 12.40 -38.15
N PRO A 508 -12.54 12.27 -38.67
CA PRO A 508 -12.82 11.81 -40.03
C PRO A 508 -12.35 12.76 -41.15
N SER A 509 -11.94 13.99 -40.80
CA SER A 509 -11.49 15.03 -41.72
C SER A 509 -9.98 15.30 -41.66
N SER A 510 -9.26 14.61 -40.77
CA SER A 510 -7.82 14.75 -40.63
C SER A 510 -7.04 14.33 -41.88
N THR A 511 -5.81 14.83 -42.02
CA THR A 511 -4.85 14.38 -43.03
C THR A 511 -4.59 12.87 -42.90
N LEU A 512 -4.51 12.38 -41.67
CA LEU A 512 -4.39 10.96 -41.33
C LEU A 512 -5.57 10.14 -41.88
N ALA A 513 -6.81 10.58 -41.66
CA ALA A 513 -8.01 9.91 -42.20
C ALA A 513 -8.04 9.88 -43.73
N THR A 514 -7.52 10.94 -44.37
CA THR A 514 -7.40 11.02 -45.83
C THR A 514 -6.38 10.00 -46.37
N GLU A 515 -5.24 9.85 -45.70
CA GLU A 515 -4.26 8.82 -46.01
C GLU A 515 -4.83 7.40 -45.83
N ILE A 516 -5.59 7.17 -44.75
CA ILE A 516 -6.24 5.87 -44.48
C ILE A 516 -7.22 5.50 -45.60
N ARG A 517 -8.01 6.46 -46.09
CA ARG A 517 -8.99 6.24 -47.19
C ARG A 517 -8.35 5.88 -48.54
N ASN A 518 -7.05 6.12 -48.71
CA ASN A 518 -6.33 5.80 -49.94
C ASN A 518 -5.78 4.36 -49.95
N PHE A 519 -5.83 3.62 -48.85
CA PHE A 519 -5.44 2.21 -48.83
C PHE A 519 -6.56 1.30 -49.41
N PRO A 520 -6.21 0.29 -50.22
CA PRO A 520 -7.18 -0.64 -50.81
C PRO A 520 -7.57 -1.75 -49.82
N VAL A 521 -8.42 -1.41 -48.83
CA VAL A 521 -8.74 -2.29 -47.68
C VAL A 521 -10.10 -3.03 -47.85
N ILE A 522 -11.00 -2.58 -48.72
CA ILE A 522 -12.37 -3.15 -48.87
C ILE A 522 -12.39 -4.23 -49.95
N GLU A 523 -12.91 -5.42 -49.63
CA GLU A 523 -13.04 -6.56 -50.55
C GLU A 523 -14.49 -6.80 -51.01
N LEU A 524 -14.69 -6.95 -52.32
CA LEU A 524 -15.99 -7.23 -52.95
C LEU A 524 -16.29 -8.75 -53.05
N SER A 525 -17.56 -9.12 -53.24
CA SER A 525 -18.00 -10.52 -53.40
C SER A 525 -17.45 -11.21 -54.66
N ASN A 526 -16.86 -10.44 -55.58
CA ASN A 526 -16.13 -10.94 -56.75
C ASN A 526 -14.61 -11.07 -56.52
N GLY A 527 -14.10 -10.80 -55.32
CA GLY A 527 -12.69 -10.92 -54.92
C GLY A 527 -11.78 -9.73 -55.29
N SER A 528 -12.35 -8.59 -55.74
CA SER A 528 -11.58 -7.36 -56.03
C SER A 528 -11.50 -6.41 -54.82
N PHE A 529 -10.44 -5.60 -54.76
CA PHE A 529 -10.19 -4.64 -53.67
C PHE A 529 -10.38 -3.18 -54.12
N ILE A 530 -11.05 -2.37 -53.31
CA ILE A 530 -11.35 -0.96 -53.59
C ILE A 530 -10.88 -0.04 -52.46
N ARG A 531 -10.57 1.23 -52.79
CA ARG A 531 -10.20 2.25 -51.81
C ARG A 531 -11.45 2.97 -51.30
N GLY A 532 -11.43 3.44 -50.05
CA GLY A 532 -12.54 4.25 -49.52
C GLY A 532 -12.74 5.57 -50.28
N ASN A 533 -11.67 6.10 -50.88
CA ASN A 533 -11.78 7.30 -51.71
C ASN A 533 -12.53 7.06 -53.04
N ASP A 534 -12.46 5.84 -53.59
CA ASP A 534 -13.13 5.49 -54.85
C ASP A 534 -14.66 5.43 -54.68
N LEU A 535 -15.15 5.19 -53.45
CA LEU A 535 -16.57 5.16 -53.09
C LEU A 535 -17.19 6.55 -52.88
N ASN A 536 -16.38 7.56 -52.53
CA ASN A 536 -16.86 8.89 -52.16
C ASN A 536 -17.20 9.81 -53.35
N SER A 537 -16.91 9.38 -54.58
CA SER A 537 -17.21 10.15 -55.81
C SER A 537 -18.68 10.10 -56.25
N ILE A 538 -19.52 9.24 -55.69
CA ILE A 538 -20.93 9.07 -56.08
C ILE A 538 -21.84 9.89 -55.13
N LYS A 539 -21.81 11.21 -55.24
CA LYS A 539 -22.53 12.13 -54.31
C LYS A 539 -23.87 12.70 -54.79
N TYR A 540 -24.42 12.27 -55.93
CA TYR A 540 -25.75 12.72 -56.37
C TYR A 540 -26.67 11.55 -56.73
N LYS A 541 -27.79 11.45 -56.01
CA LYS A 541 -28.96 10.61 -56.33
C LYS A 541 -29.64 11.21 -57.57
N ALA A 542 -29.61 10.53 -58.71
CA ALA A 542 -30.60 10.77 -59.77
C ALA A 542 -30.81 9.63 -60.78
N ASP A 543 -29.82 8.77 -61.10
CA ASP A 543 -29.99 7.81 -62.22
C ASP A 543 -29.90 6.34 -61.81
N LEU A 544 -30.88 5.52 -62.24
CA LEU A 544 -30.91 4.05 -62.10
C LEU A 544 -29.68 3.37 -62.75
N ALA A 545 -29.02 4.04 -63.72
CA ALA A 545 -27.76 3.61 -64.31
C ALA A 545 -26.57 3.70 -63.34
N SER A 546 -26.58 4.67 -62.40
CA SER A 546 -25.53 4.86 -61.40
C SER A 546 -25.69 3.97 -60.15
N ALA A 547 -26.84 3.31 -59.99
CA ALA A 547 -27.10 2.36 -58.89
C ALA A 547 -26.38 1.01 -59.06
N LYS A 548 -25.96 0.65 -60.29
CA LYS A 548 -25.17 -0.56 -60.56
C LYS A 548 -23.70 -0.45 -60.13
N ASP A 549 -23.19 0.78 -59.98
CA ASP A 549 -21.77 1.05 -59.65
C ASP A 549 -21.54 1.34 -58.15
N ALA A 550 -22.62 1.41 -57.34
CA ALA A 550 -22.52 1.59 -55.90
C ALA A 550 -22.31 0.23 -55.18
N VAL A 551 -21.48 0.22 -54.15
CA VAL A 551 -21.20 -0.99 -53.36
C VAL A 551 -22.11 -1.03 -52.14
N TYR A 552 -22.88 -2.12 -52.05
CA TYR A 552 -23.82 -2.34 -50.96
C TYR A 552 -23.35 -3.44 -50.00
N PHE A 553 -23.89 -3.42 -48.80
CA PHE A 553 -23.93 -4.61 -47.96
C PHE A 553 -24.87 -5.66 -48.59
N SER A 554 -24.75 -6.93 -48.20
CA SER A 554 -25.57 -8.04 -48.71
C SER A 554 -27.06 -7.96 -48.37
N THR A 555 -27.44 -7.07 -47.45
CA THR A 555 -28.82 -6.87 -46.96
C THR A 555 -29.36 -5.47 -47.29
N ASP A 556 -30.67 -5.36 -47.53
CA ASP A 556 -31.36 -4.08 -47.74
C ASP A 556 -31.52 -3.24 -46.43
N THR A 557 -32.17 -2.07 -46.52
CA THR A 557 -32.45 -1.21 -45.35
C THR A 557 -33.41 -1.83 -44.34
N ASN A 558 -34.25 -2.78 -44.77
CA ASN A 558 -35.23 -3.49 -43.96
C ASN A 558 -34.69 -4.83 -43.42
N GLY A 559 -33.40 -5.11 -43.69
CA GLY A 559 -32.73 -6.34 -43.28
C GLY A 559 -33.11 -7.58 -44.08
N ASN A 560 -33.77 -7.42 -45.24
CA ASN A 560 -34.05 -8.55 -46.12
C ASN A 560 -32.82 -8.84 -46.98
N ASP A 561 -32.54 -10.13 -47.19
CA ASP A 561 -31.47 -10.56 -48.08
C ASP A 561 -31.80 -10.21 -49.53
N ILE A 562 -30.85 -9.57 -50.20
CA ILE A 562 -31.01 -9.17 -51.59
C ILE A 562 -30.79 -10.41 -52.46
N PRO A 563 -31.76 -10.82 -53.30
CA PRO A 563 -31.60 -12.01 -54.14
C PRO A 563 -30.38 -11.91 -55.05
N LYS A 564 -29.46 -12.88 -54.93
CA LYS A 564 -28.16 -12.90 -55.66
C LYS A 564 -28.35 -12.92 -57.19
N CYS A 565 -29.53 -13.36 -57.67
CA CYS A 565 -29.88 -13.39 -59.09
C CYS A 565 -30.11 -12.00 -59.74
N LEU A 566 -30.10 -10.91 -58.95
CA LEU A 566 -30.37 -9.53 -59.42
C LEU A 566 -29.12 -8.75 -59.87
N GLY A 567 -27.89 -9.26 -59.64
CA GLY A 567 -26.65 -8.69 -60.21
C GLY A 567 -26.14 -7.38 -59.58
N ILE A 568 -26.33 -7.18 -58.27
CA ILE A 568 -25.88 -5.99 -57.50
C ILE A 568 -24.48 -6.23 -56.89
N LEU A 569 -23.59 -5.23 -56.88
CA LEU A 569 -22.24 -5.31 -56.26
C LEU A 569 -22.32 -5.25 -54.72
N THR A 570 -21.89 -6.32 -54.07
CA THR A 570 -21.93 -6.48 -52.61
C THR A 570 -20.54 -6.72 -52.00
N VAL A 571 -20.34 -6.30 -50.75
CA VAL A 571 -19.13 -6.65 -49.97
C VAL A 571 -19.10 -8.15 -49.67
N SER A 572 -17.91 -8.77 -49.62
CA SER A 572 -17.77 -10.20 -49.31
C SER A 572 -18.29 -10.53 -47.89
N GLU A 573 -19.13 -11.56 -47.78
CA GLU A 573 -19.67 -12.06 -46.50
C GLU A 573 -18.55 -12.52 -45.54
N GLU A 574 -17.38 -12.94 -46.05
CA GLU A 574 -16.22 -13.36 -45.24
C GLU A 574 -15.51 -12.19 -44.56
N ALA A 575 -15.58 -10.99 -45.15
CA ALA A 575 -14.90 -9.79 -44.68
C ALA A 575 -15.71 -8.99 -43.63
N VAL A 576 -16.94 -9.40 -43.33
CA VAL A 576 -17.89 -8.65 -42.46
C VAL A 576 -18.21 -9.42 -41.16
N LYS A 577 -17.44 -10.48 -40.84
CA LYS A 577 -17.64 -11.28 -39.61
C LYS A 577 -17.27 -10.54 -38.32
N ASP A 578 -16.39 -9.53 -38.39
CA ASP A 578 -15.98 -8.72 -37.24
C ASP A 578 -16.73 -7.37 -37.22
N ASN A 579 -17.32 -7.02 -36.08
CA ASN A 579 -18.05 -5.78 -35.89
C ASN A 579 -17.15 -4.53 -36.10
N ASP A 580 -15.87 -4.63 -35.73
CA ASP A 580 -14.88 -3.56 -35.94
C ASP A 580 -14.61 -3.31 -37.43
N GLN A 581 -14.63 -4.38 -38.26
CA GLN A 581 -14.46 -4.28 -39.72
C GLN A 581 -15.70 -3.72 -40.41
N ASN A 582 -16.90 -4.10 -39.97
CA ASN A 582 -18.15 -3.57 -40.50
C ASN A 582 -18.25 -2.05 -40.31
N GLU A 583 -17.89 -1.58 -39.11
CA GLU A 583 -17.86 -0.15 -38.81
C GLU A 583 -16.75 0.59 -39.58
N LEU A 584 -15.58 -0.02 -39.75
CA LEU A 584 -14.52 0.52 -40.61
C LEU A 584 -15.01 0.70 -42.06
N PHE A 585 -15.67 -0.30 -42.64
CA PHE A 585 -16.18 -0.23 -44.02
C PHE A 585 -17.32 0.77 -44.19
N ARG A 586 -18.17 0.95 -43.16
CA ARG A 586 -19.17 2.03 -43.13
C ARG A 586 -18.50 3.40 -43.18
N LEU A 587 -17.46 3.63 -42.38
CA LEU A 587 -16.70 4.89 -42.35
C LEU A 587 -15.89 5.15 -43.64
N LEU A 588 -15.63 4.10 -44.43
CA LEU A 588 -14.97 4.18 -45.74
C LEU A 588 -15.94 4.36 -46.93
N GLY A 589 -17.27 4.21 -46.75
CA GLY A 589 -18.27 4.64 -47.75
C GLY A 589 -19.25 3.57 -48.28
N VAL A 590 -19.29 2.36 -47.71
CA VAL A 590 -20.24 1.29 -48.12
C VAL A 590 -21.69 1.59 -47.69
N ARG A 591 -22.70 1.29 -48.53
CA ARG A 591 -24.13 1.66 -48.32
C ARG A 591 -25.07 0.45 -48.15
N ARG A 592 -26.34 0.68 -47.78
CA ARG A 592 -27.44 -0.31 -47.80
C ARG A 592 -28.49 0.05 -48.87
N ALA A 593 -29.06 -0.94 -49.56
CA ALA A 593 -30.02 -0.75 -50.67
C ALA A 593 -31.47 -0.59 -50.17
N CYS A 594 -32.35 0.11 -50.90
CA CYS A 594 -33.77 0.28 -50.54
C CYS A 594 -34.70 -0.76 -51.22
N PRO A 595 -35.81 -1.19 -50.60
CA PRO A 595 -36.67 -2.28 -51.11
C PRO A 595 -37.37 -1.97 -52.44
N GLU A 596 -37.70 -0.70 -52.71
CA GLU A 596 -38.36 -0.27 -53.95
C GLU A 596 -37.46 -0.52 -55.16
N LEU A 597 -36.16 -0.24 -55.01
CA LEU A 597 -35.14 -0.49 -56.02
C LEU A 597 -35.03 -2.00 -56.32
N VAL A 598 -35.14 -2.84 -55.31
CA VAL A 598 -35.04 -4.31 -55.45
C VAL A 598 -36.31 -4.89 -56.09
N MET A 599 -37.50 -4.42 -55.75
CA MET A 599 -38.78 -4.85 -56.36
C MET A 599 -38.88 -4.49 -57.85
N GLU A 600 -38.38 -3.32 -58.24
CA GLU A 600 -38.30 -2.89 -59.64
C GLU A 600 -37.37 -3.80 -60.46
N LEU A 601 -36.24 -4.22 -59.87
CA LEU A 601 -35.33 -5.20 -60.47
C LEU A 601 -35.93 -6.61 -60.59
N ILE A 602 -36.74 -7.06 -59.61
CA ILE A 602 -37.44 -8.37 -59.66
C ILE A 602 -38.48 -8.40 -60.78
N SER A 603 -39.24 -7.33 -60.96
CA SER A 603 -40.20 -7.21 -62.06
C SER A 603 -39.52 -7.32 -63.42
N HIS A 604 -38.40 -6.61 -63.61
CA HIS A 604 -37.57 -6.73 -64.81
C HIS A 604 -36.99 -8.14 -65.01
N HIS A 605 -36.61 -8.83 -63.93
CA HIS A 605 -36.09 -10.20 -63.97
C HIS A 605 -37.16 -11.23 -64.39
N SER A 606 -38.37 -11.16 -63.83
CA SER A 606 -39.50 -12.05 -64.16
C SER A 606 -39.94 -11.88 -65.63
N HIS A 607 -39.98 -10.64 -66.13
CA HIS A 607 -40.26 -10.37 -67.55
C HIS A 607 -39.15 -10.88 -68.49
N ALA A 608 -37.88 -10.86 -68.09
CA ALA A 608 -36.77 -11.39 -68.89
C ALA A 608 -36.81 -12.93 -69.01
N ILE A 609 -37.20 -13.64 -67.95
CA ILE A 609 -37.35 -15.12 -67.95
C ILE A 609 -38.48 -15.57 -68.88
N SER A 610 -39.55 -14.76 -69.03
CA SER A 610 -40.65 -15.03 -69.97
C SER A 610 -40.23 -14.96 -71.45
N PHE A 611 -39.18 -14.20 -71.80
CA PHE A 611 -38.72 -14.03 -73.19
C PHE A 611 -37.54 -14.94 -73.58
N ALA A 612 -36.78 -15.46 -72.61
CA ALA A 612 -35.57 -16.26 -72.84
C ALA A 612 -35.82 -17.76 -73.15
N ARG A 613 -36.96 -18.11 -73.76
CA ARG A 613 -37.32 -19.51 -74.07
C ARG A 613 -36.62 -20.12 -75.31
N LEU A 614 -35.46 -19.61 -75.71
CA LEU A 614 -34.75 -20.10 -76.91
C LEU A 614 -33.27 -20.43 -76.74
N ALA A 615 -32.71 -20.50 -75.52
CA ALA A 615 -31.38 -21.08 -75.35
C ALA A 615 -31.25 -21.89 -74.05
N PRO A 616 -30.78 -23.16 -74.11
CA PRO A 616 -30.40 -23.90 -72.93
C PRO A 616 -28.99 -23.47 -72.51
N THR A 617 -28.89 -22.71 -71.43
CA THR A 617 -27.62 -22.57 -70.70
C THR A 617 -27.81 -23.01 -69.27
N THR A 618 -26.84 -23.79 -68.83
CA THR A 618 -26.75 -24.66 -67.67
C THR A 618 -26.86 -23.96 -66.31
N ASP A 619 -27.35 -24.74 -65.32
CA ASP A 619 -27.14 -24.60 -63.87
C ASP A 619 -28.06 -23.66 -63.05
N ARG A 620 -29.35 -23.58 -63.40
CA ARG A 620 -30.35 -22.90 -62.54
C ARG A 620 -31.45 -23.86 -62.12
N ASN A 621 -31.72 -23.97 -60.82
CA ASN A 621 -32.84 -24.72 -60.26
C ASN A 621 -34.10 -23.83 -60.27
N PRO A 622 -35.03 -24.02 -61.23
CA PRO A 622 -36.16 -23.11 -61.42
C PRO A 622 -37.14 -23.13 -60.25
N ILE A 623 -37.15 -24.21 -59.45
CA ILE A 623 -38.00 -24.34 -58.27
C ILE A 623 -37.44 -23.48 -57.14
N ALA A 624 -36.14 -23.55 -56.86
CA ALA A 624 -35.52 -22.73 -55.81
C ALA A 624 -35.61 -21.23 -56.12
N GLU A 625 -35.30 -20.82 -57.36
CA GLU A 625 -35.39 -19.40 -57.77
C GLU A 625 -36.82 -18.85 -57.65
N SER A 626 -37.83 -19.65 -57.99
CA SER A 626 -39.24 -19.24 -57.87
C SER A 626 -39.67 -19.08 -56.42
N MET A 627 -39.16 -19.92 -55.52
CA MET A 627 -39.49 -19.92 -54.09
C MET A 627 -38.82 -18.75 -53.34
N TYR A 628 -37.58 -18.39 -53.68
CA TYR A 628 -36.90 -17.19 -53.14
C TYR A 628 -37.52 -15.88 -53.61
N ILE A 629 -38.00 -15.82 -54.86
CA ILE A 629 -38.75 -14.66 -55.38
C ILE A 629 -40.10 -14.53 -54.66
N LEU A 630 -40.82 -15.65 -54.44
CA LEU A 630 -42.06 -15.67 -53.65
C LEU A 630 -41.84 -15.23 -52.21
N CYS A 631 -40.74 -15.66 -51.60
CA CYS A 631 -40.38 -15.26 -50.26
C CYS A 631 -40.07 -13.75 -50.17
N TYR A 632 -39.24 -13.19 -51.05
CA TYR A 632 -38.95 -11.75 -51.06
C TYR A 632 -40.20 -10.90 -51.33
N VAL A 633 -41.07 -11.34 -52.26
CA VAL A 633 -42.32 -10.63 -52.59
C VAL A 633 -43.33 -10.69 -51.44
N TYR A 634 -43.51 -11.85 -50.80
CA TYR A 634 -44.39 -12.01 -49.65
C TYR A 634 -43.95 -11.12 -48.48
N HIS A 635 -42.67 -11.16 -48.12
CA HIS A 635 -42.15 -10.37 -47.00
C HIS A 635 -42.10 -8.87 -47.27
N SER A 636 -41.83 -8.45 -48.51
CA SER A 636 -41.82 -7.04 -48.88
C SER A 636 -43.25 -6.46 -48.93
N CYS A 637 -44.21 -7.17 -49.54
CA CYS A 637 -45.61 -6.75 -49.58
C CYS A 637 -46.32 -6.84 -48.22
N ALA A 638 -45.87 -7.71 -47.31
CA ALA A 638 -46.38 -7.76 -45.93
C ALA A 638 -45.88 -6.59 -45.05
N LYS A 639 -44.78 -5.93 -45.42
CA LYS A 639 -44.17 -4.84 -44.65
C LYS A 639 -44.49 -3.43 -45.19
N ASP A 640 -44.82 -3.30 -46.47
CA ASP A 640 -45.31 -2.05 -47.06
C ASP A 640 -46.43 -2.31 -48.07
N ASP A 641 -47.67 -2.04 -47.63
CA ASP A 641 -48.90 -2.21 -48.41
C ASP A 641 -48.95 -1.36 -49.69
N ARG A 642 -48.04 -0.37 -49.85
CA ARG A 642 -47.91 0.45 -51.06
C ARG A 642 -47.17 -0.25 -52.19
N LEU A 643 -46.45 -1.34 -51.90
CA LEU A 643 -45.71 -2.14 -52.89
C LEU A 643 -46.68 -3.06 -53.65
N LYS A 644 -46.77 -2.89 -54.98
CA LYS A 644 -47.61 -3.76 -55.82
C LYS A 644 -46.95 -5.12 -56.05
N PRO A 645 -47.63 -6.25 -55.77
CA PRO A 645 -47.06 -7.57 -56.01
C PRO A 645 -46.89 -7.85 -57.52
N PRO A 646 -45.73 -8.34 -57.98
CA PRO A 646 -45.51 -8.75 -59.36
C PRO A 646 -46.24 -10.07 -59.70
N CYS A 647 -46.62 -10.29 -60.96
CA CYS A 647 -47.24 -11.54 -61.41
C CYS A 647 -46.23 -12.72 -61.50
N LEU A 648 -46.56 -13.92 -60.97
CA LEU A 648 -45.68 -15.12 -60.86
C LEU A 648 -46.40 -16.44 -61.30
N MET A 649 -45.68 -17.52 -61.70
CA MET A 649 -46.21 -18.88 -62.09
C MET A 649 -45.42 -20.07 -61.44
N LEU A 650 -46.05 -21.19 -60.97
CA LEU A 650 -45.43 -22.34 -60.19
C LEU A 650 -45.92 -23.81 -60.55
N PHE A 651 -45.19 -24.91 -60.16
CA PHE A 651 -45.40 -26.38 -60.51
C PHE A 651 -45.13 -27.43 -59.36
N VAL A 652 -45.98 -28.49 -59.04
CA VAL A 652 -45.67 -29.79 -58.27
C VAL A 652 -46.70 -31.00 -58.43
N GLU A 653 -46.34 -32.31 -58.20
CA GLU A 653 -47.02 -33.64 -58.51
C GLU A 653 -47.74 -34.49 -57.37
N HIS A 654 -48.88 -35.17 -57.68
CA HIS A 654 -49.59 -36.41 -57.19
C HIS A 654 -50.00 -36.83 -55.71
N SER A 655 -49.78 -36.09 -54.61
CA SER A 655 -50.32 -36.48 -53.27
C SER A 655 -51.47 -35.57 -52.77
N ARG A 656 -52.48 -36.09 -52.04
CA ARG A 656 -53.48 -35.24 -51.38
C ARG A 656 -52.87 -34.59 -50.14
N LEU A 657 -52.98 -33.26 -50.03
CA LEU A 657 -52.41 -32.47 -48.93
C LEU A 657 -53.02 -32.81 -47.55
N ASP A 658 -54.19 -33.45 -47.48
CA ASP A 658 -54.98 -33.68 -46.27
C ASP A 658 -54.58 -34.91 -45.41
N GLY A 659 -53.86 -35.88 -45.97
CA GLY A 659 -53.36 -37.08 -45.24
C GLY A 659 -51.88 -37.00 -44.85
N CYS A 660 -51.25 -35.84 -45.06
CA CYS A 660 -49.84 -35.62 -44.82
C CYS A 660 -49.64 -34.80 -43.54
N TYR A 661 -48.64 -35.19 -42.75
CA TYR A 661 -48.06 -34.26 -41.79
C TYR A 661 -47.07 -33.36 -42.54
N PHE A 662 -47.02 -32.09 -42.12
CA PHE A 662 -45.92 -31.24 -42.52
C PHE A 662 -44.59 -31.96 -42.25
N PRO A 663 -43.53 -31.73 -43.05
CA PRO A 663 -42.19 -32.25 -42.77
C PRO A 663 -41.57 -31.43 -41.67
N ILE A 664 -42.32 -31.25 -40.58
CA ILE A 664 -41.83 -30.64 -39.36
C ILE A 664 -40.68 -31.57 -38.96
N PRO A 665 -39.44 -31.05 -38.95
CA PRO A 665 -38.24 -31.80 -38.58
C PRO A 665 -38.48 -32.52 -37.28
N GLU A 666 -39.36 -31.95 -36.47
CA GLU A 666 -39.74 -32.42 -35.18
C GLU A 666 -40.30 -33.84 -35.15
N ILE A 667 -41.33 -34.07 -35.94
CA ILE A 667 -42.03 -35.35 -36.03
C ILE A 667 -41.20 -36.32 -36.86
N CYS A 668 -40.55 -35.84 -37.93
CA CYS A 668 -39.69 -36.65 -38.78
C CYS A 668 -38.49 -37.21 -37.99
N ASN A 669 -37.81 -36.35 -37.25
CA ASN A 669 -36.66 -36.72 -36.44
C ASN A 669 -37.05 -37.63 -35.27
N LEU A 670 -38.26 -37.54 -34.69
CA LEU A 670 -38.65 -38.47 -33.60
C LEU A 670 -38.74 -39.90 -34.11
N VAL A 671 -39.41 -40.05 -35.24
CA VAL A 671 -39.65 -41.35 -35.87
C VAL A 671 -38.33 -41.94 -36.36
N ASP A 672 -37.46 -41.11 -36.92
CA ASP A 672 -36.13 -41.51 -37.36
C ASP A 672 -35.17 -41.78 -36.17
N ALA A 673 -35.28 -41.05 -35.05
CA ALA A 673 -34.38 -41.18 -33.89
C ALA A 673 -34.75 -42.31 -32.93
N VAL A 674 -36.05 -42.57 -32.72
CA VAL A 674 -36.49 -43.62 -31.78
C VAL A 674 -36.47 -44.99 -32.44
N SER A 675 -37.07 -45.15 -33.64
CA SER A 675 -36.86 -46.30 -34.54
C SER A 675 -37.71 -46.23 -35.82
N ALA A 676 -37.11 -46.51 -36.99
CA ALA A 676 -37.82 -46.69 -38.27
C ALA A 676 -38.81 -47.87 -38.30
N THR A 677 -38.79 -48.72 -37.27
CA THR A 677 -39.73 -49.85 -37.12
C THR A 677 -41.16 -49.43 -36.73
N LEU A 678 -41.42 -48.11 -36.55
CA LEU A 678 -42.69 -47.55 -36.07
C LEU A 678 -43.71 -47.11 -37.17
N ASN A 679 -43.32 -46.97 -38.45
CA ASN A 679 -44.16 -46.82 -39.69
C ASN A 679 -45.16 -45.61 -39.82
N ILE A 680 -44.71 -44.36 -40.14
CA ILE A 680 -45.48 -43.05 -40.17
C ILE A 680 -45.17 -42.15 -41.45
N ASN A 681 -46.09 -41.29 -42.04
CA ASN A 681 -46.00 -40.58 -43.39
C ASN A 681 -45.87 -39.00 -43.45
N VAL A 682 -45.06 -38.39 -44.38
CA VAL A 682 -44.63 -36.91 -44.42
C VAL A 682 -44.48 -36.22 -45.84
N LEU A 683 -44.71 -34.88 -46.03
CA LEU A 683 -44.66 -34.02 -47.29
C LEU A 683 -43.22 -33.53 -47.76
N LYS A 684 -42.97 -33.11 -49.04
CA LYS A 684 -41.64 -32.66 -49.58
C LYS A 684 -41.59 -31.19 -50.09
N LEU A 685 -40.62 -30.38 -49.63
CA LEU A 685 -40.38 -28.97 -50.01
C LEU A 685 -39.08 -28.76 -50.85
N PRO A 686 -38.93 -27.63 -51.58
CA PRO A 686 -37.72 -27.28 -52.36
C PRO A 686 -36.49 -27.05 -51.48
N GLU A 687 -36.73 -26.59 -50.25
CA GLU A 687 -35.73 -26.40 -49.22
C GLU A 687 -36.09 -27.24 -47.99
N PRO A 688 -35.09 -27.73 -47.24
CA PRO A 688 -35.33 -28.47 -46.00
C PRO A 688 -36.12 -27.60 -45.02
N TRP A 689 -37.12 -28.20 -44.37
CA TRP A 689 -37.97 -27.48 -43.41
C TRP A 689 -37.12 -26.91 -42.28
N GLY A 690 -37.17 -25.59 -42.13
CA GLY A 690 -36.33 -24.81 -41.24
C GLY A 690 -37.13 -23.82 -40.40
N ARG A 691 -36.41 -23.04 -39.59
CA ARG A 691 -37.01 -22.02 -38.72
C ARG A 691 -37.52 -20.88 -39.59
N GLY A 692 -38.82 -20.60 -39.55
CA GLY A 692 -39.48 -19.66 -40.47
C GLY A 692 -40.21 -20.35 -41.61
N SER A 693 -39.98 -21.65 -41.85
CA SER A 693 -40.76 -22.42 -42.81
C SER A 693 -42.25 -22.45 -42.47
N GLU A 694 -42.60 -22.31 -41.20
CA GLU A 694 -44.01 -22.20 -40.77
C GLU A 694 -44.63 -20.81 -41.01
N GLN A 695 -43.83 -19.79 -41.32
CA GLN A 695 -44.25 -18.45 -41.76
C GLN A 695 -44.16 -18.31 -43.29
N GLU A 696 -43.05 -18.75 -43.89
CA GLU A 696 -42.82 -18.85 -45.33
C GLU A 696 -43.81 -19.77 -46.02
N TRP A 697 -44.01 -20.97 -45.46
CA TRP A 697 -44.89 -22.02 -45.98
C TRP A 697 -46.14 -22.18 -45.12
N GLY A 698 -46.34 -21.33 -44.11
CA GLY A 698 -47.49 -21.34 -43.21
C GLY A 698 -48.83 -21.21 -43.91
N PHE A 699 -48.84 -20.49 -45.04
CA PHE A 699 -50.01 -20.35 -45.91
C PHE A 699 -50.52 -21.70 -46.47
N LEU A 700 -49.70 -22.76 -46.45
CA LEU A 700 -50.09 -24.11 -46.86
C LEU A 700 -51.07 -24.79 -45.87
N ARG A 701 -51.22 -24.26 -44.65
CA ARG A 701 -52.24 -24.74 -43.68
C ARG A 701 -53.66 -24.53 -44.17
N GLU A 702 -53.92 -23.43 -44.88
CA GLU A 702 -55.22 -23.16 -45.49
C GLU A 702 -55.55 -24.13 -46.66
N LEU A 703 -54.60 -25.01 -47.01
CA LEU A 703 -54.71 -26.01 -48.07
C LEU A 703 -54.77 -27.47 -47.55
N GLY A 704 -54.80 -27.73 -46.23
CA GLY A 704 -55.25 -29.02 -45.63
C GLY A 704 -54.24 -29.90 -44.86
N VAL A 705 -52.97 -29.53 -44.71
CA VAL A 705 -51.92 -30.36 -44.08
C VAL A 705 -52.01 -30.38 -42.53
N SER A 706 -51.92 -31.57 -41.88
CA SER A 706 -52.14 -31.79 -40.42
C SER A 706 -50.92 -31.50 -39.52
N SER A 707 -51.19 -31.08 -38.27
CA SER A 707 -50.19 -30.60 -37.30
C SER A 707 -50.42 -31.04 -35.83
N GLY A 708 -51.03 -32.20 -35.58
CA GLY A 708 -51.44 -32.65 -34.23
C GLY A 708 -50.34 -32.59 -33.15
N GLY A 709 -50.72 -32.16 -31.93
CA GLY A 709 -49.81 -31.79 -30.85
C GLY A 709 -48.97 -32.93 -30.24
N THR A 710 -47.83 -32.55 -29.67
CA THR A 710 -46.70 -33.45 -29.47
C THR A 710 -46.82 -34.42 -28.28
N VAL A 711 -47.55 -34.05 -27.21
CA VAL A 711 -47.68 -34.89 -26.00
C VAL A 711 -48.49 -36.18 -26.25
N ALA A 712 -49.55 -36.09 -27.06
CA ALA A 712 -50.31 -37.26 -27.49
C ALA A 712 -49.44 -38.22 -28.32
N PHE A 713 -48.51 -37.68 -29.10
CA PHE A 713 -47.58 -38.48 -29.90
C PHE A 713 -46.51 -39.18 -29.04
N MET A 714 -46.01 -38.54 -27.97
CA MET A 714 -45.02 -39.13 -27.05
C MET A 714 -45.55 -40.33 -26.25
N LYS A 715 -46.80 -40.25 -25.77
CA LYS A 715 -47.46 -41.36 -25.06
C LYS A 715 -47.52 -42.62 -25.93
N VAL A 716 -47.85 -42.45 -27.21
CA VAL A 716 -47.86 -43.54 -28.20
C VAL A 716 -46.47 -44.18 -28.40
N VAL A 717 -45.39 -43.40 -28.27
CA VAL A 717 -44.01 -43.89 -28.38
C VAL A 717 -43.58 -44.68 -27.14
N LYS A 718 -43.80 -44.16 -25.92
CA LYS A 718 -43.45 -44.85 -24.65
C LYS A 718 -44.13 -46.23 -24.54
N ASP A 719 -45.43 -46.29 -24.81
CA ASP A 719 -46.21 -47.54 -24.71
C ASP A 719 -45.73 -48.58 -25.74
N ARG A 720 -45.31 -48.11 -26.93
CA ARG A 720 -44.69 -48.97 -27.95
C ARG A 720 -43.31 -49.47 -27.54
N LEU A 721 -42.50 -48.69 -26.83
CA LEU A 721 -41.20 -49.13 -26.33
C LEU A 721 -41.34 -50.20 -25.24
N LEU A 722 -42.15 -49.96 -24.21
CA LEU A 722 -42.34 -50.90 -23.09
C LEU A 722 -43.05 -52.20 -23.51
N SER A 723 -43.85 -52.20 -24.58
CA SER A 723 -44.47 -53.42 -25.13
C SER A 723 -43.55 -54.23 -26.05
N THR A 724 -42.39 -53.70 -26.43
CA THR A 724 -41.50 -54.30 -27.44
C THR A 724 -40.14 -54.79 -26.86
N MET A 725 -39.67 -54.32 -25.68
CA MET A 725 -38.31 -54.62 -25.14
C MET A 725 -38.16 -54.58 -23.59
N THR A 726 -37.03 -55.04 -23.01
CA THR A 726 -36.71 -55.05 -21.56
C THR A 726 -36.16 -53.70 -21.05
N LEU A 727 -36.10 -53.46 -19.73
CA LEU A 727 -35.74 -52.13 -19.19
C LEU A 727 -34.27 -51.74 -19.43
N GLU A 728 -33.33 -52.68 -19.32
CA GLU A 728 -31.92 -52.45 -19.66
C GLU A 728 -31.73 -52.23 -21.17
N ASP A 729 -32.46 -52.96 -22.01
CA ASP A 729 -32.44 -52.79 -23.48
C ASP A 729 -33.15 -51.51 -23.93
N ALA A 730 -34.12 -51.03 -23.14
CA ALA A 730 -34.86 -49.79 -23.40
C ALA A 730 -34.07 -48.55 -22.96
N LYS A 731 -33.02 -48.71 -22.15
CA LYS A 731 -32.14 -47.61 -21.69
C LYS A 731 -31.79 -46.62 -22.81
N PRO A 732 -31.17 -47.03 -23.94
CA PRO A 732 -30.83 -46.08 -25.01
C PRO A 732 -32.06 -45.38 -25.59
N HIS A 733 -33.19 -46.07 -25.71
CA HIS A 733 -34.42 -45.49 -26.28
C HIS A 733 -35.12 -44.52 -25.33
N PHE A 734 -35.05 -44.74 -24.01
CA PHE A 734 -35.52 -43.78 -23.02
C PHE A 734 -34.65 -42.53 -22.99
N PHE A 735 -33.33 -42.66 -23.04
CA PHE A 735 -32.44 -41.50 -23.12
C PHE A 735 -32.52 -40.79 -24.48
N GLU A 736 -32.77 -41.47 -25.60
CA GLU A 736 -33.11 -40.82 -26.88
C GLU A 736 -34.47 -40.11 -26.81
N LEU A 737 -35.45 -40.70 -26.12
CA LEU A 737 -36.74 -40.06 -25.89
C LEU A 737 -36.59 -38.82 -25.00
N TYR A 738 -35.86 -38.89 -23.88
CA TYR A 738 -35.57 -37.72 -23.04
C TYR A 738 -34.77 -36.67 -23.81
N ARG A 739 -33.80 -37.07 -24.62
CA ARG A 739 -33.02 -36.17 -25.48
C ARG A 739 -33.93 -35.48 -26.48
N TRP A 740 -34.82 -36.22 -27.13
CA TRP A 740 -35.78 -35.64 -28.06
C TRP A 740 -36.79 -34.72 -27.35
N ILE A 741 -37.26 -35.09 -26.17
CA ILE A 741 -38.16 -34.29 -25.35
C ILE A 741 -37.46 -33.00 -24.91
N SER A 742 -36.23 -33.12 -24.45
CA SER A 742 -35.41 -32.01 -23.97
C SER A 742 -35.06 -31.00 -25.04
N GLU A 743 -35.05 -31.43 -26.31
CA GLU A 743 -34.84 -30.52 -27.43
C GLU A 743 -36.04 -29.60 -27.67
N ARG A 744 -37.15 -29.76 -26.94
CA ARG A 744 -38.44 -29.12 -27.26
C ARG A 744 -39.28 -28.73 -26.05
N SER A 745 -39.93 -27.58 -26.14
CA SER A 745 -40.86 -27.12 -25.10
C SER A 745 -42.28 -27.63 -25.36
N PHE A 746 -42.81 -28.49 -24.50
CA PHE A 746 -44.24 -28.80 -24.50
C PHE A 746 -44.90 -28.28 -23.23
N ASN A 747 -46.00 -27.55 -23.40
CA ASN A 747 -46.73 -26.95 -22.28
C ASN A 747 -47.36 -27.99 -21.34
N ASP A 748 -47.52 -29.24 -21.80
CA ASP A 748 -48.14 -30.33 -21.04
C ASP A 748 -47.12 -31.43 -20.65
N LEU A 749 -45.85 -31.06 -20.46
CA LEU A 749 -44.78 -31.98 -20.07
C LEU A 749 -44.97 -32.60 -18.68
N GLY A 750 -45.49 -31.81 -17.73
CA GLY A 750 -45.76 -32.29 -16.36
C GLY A 750 -46.69 -33.50 -16.33
N GLU A 751 -47.74 -33.51 -17.16
CA GLU A 751 -48.66 -34.67 -17.27
C GLU A 751 -47.96 -35.98 -17.68
N PHE A 752 -46.81 -35.91 -18.36
CA PHE A 752 -46.08 -37.12 -18.74
C PHE A 752 -45.22 -37.67 -17.59
N PHE A 753 -44.64 -36.80 -16.75
CA PHE A 753 -43.69 -37.18 -15.70
C PHE A 753 -44.32 -37.37 -14.31
N ASP A 754 -45.42 -36.68 -13.98
CA ASP A 754 -46.02 -36.68 -12.64
C ASP A 754 -46.83 -37.96 -12.32
N ASP A 755 -47.47 -38.56 -13.32
CA ASP A 755 -48.45 -39.65 -13.11
C ASP A 755 -47.85 -41.08 -13.19
N GLN A 756 -46.56 -41.24 -13.49
CA GLN A 756 -45.93 -42.55 -13.78
C GLN A 756 -44.42 -42.58 -13.45
N ASN A 757 -43.87 -43.79 -13.23
CA ASN A 757 -42.43 -44.03 -13.05
C ASN A 757 -41.66 -43.86 -14.37
N THR A 758 -41.34 -42.62 -14.71
CA THR A 758 -40.79 -42.24 -16.02
C THR A 758 -39.35 -41.82 -15.99
N VAL A 759 -38.69 -41.75 -14.82
CA VAL A 759 -37.28 -41.32 -14.69
C VAL A 759 -36.38 -42.54 -14.54
N TYR A 760 -35.46 -42.74 -15.48
CA TYR A 760 -34.58 -43.91 -15.51
C TYR A 760 -33.29 -43.66 -14.71
N ILE A 761 -33.03 -44.42 -13.65
CA ILE A 761 -31.77 -44.36 -12.89
C ILE A 761 -30.79 -45.43 -13.38
N PRO A 762 -29.64 -45.04 -13.96
CA PRO A 762 -28.61 -45.97 -14.41
C PRO A 762 -27.94 -46.73 -13.25
N ASP A 763 -27.62 -48.00 -13.49
CA ASP A 763 -26.89 -48.84 -12.53
C ASP A 763 -25.51 -48.24 -12.23
N SER A 764 -25.33 -47.86 -10.96
CA SER A 764 -24.09 -47.29 -10.40
C SER A 764 -23.54 -48.19 -9.28
N GLY A 765 -23.74 -49.51 -9.42
CA GLY A 765 -23.45 -50.54 -8.42
C GLY A 765 -24.69 -51.19 -7.78
N ASP A 766 -25.91 -50.88 -8.26
CA ASP A 766 -27.21 -51.39 -7.81
C ASP A 766 -28.19 -51.45 -9.01
N VAL A 767 -29.14 -52.40 -9.03
CA VAL A 767 -30.00 -52.69 -10.22
C VAL A 767 -30.68 -51.44 -10.78
N ALA A 768 -30.73 -51.28 -12.12
CA ALA A 768 -31.38 -50.17 -12.80
C ALA A 768 -32.88 -50.06 -12.46
N LYS A 769 -33.37 -48.84 -12.20
CA LYS A 769 -34.72 -48.57 -11.69
C LYS A 769 -35.40 -47.44 -12.45
N LEU A 770 -36.72 -47.53 -12.61
CA LEU A 770 -37.57 -46.39 -12.96
C LEU A 770 -38.15 -45.82 -11.67
N VAL A 771 -37.79 -44.58 -11.35
CA VAL A 771 -38.25 -43.87 -10.15
C VAL A 771 -39.23 -42.76 -10.52
N TYR A 772 -39.86 -42.22 -9.48
CA TYR A 772 -40.71 -41.04 -9.60
C TYR A 772 -39.85 -39.78 -9.58
N LEU A 773 -40.39 -38.71 -10.18
CA LEU A 773 -39.69 -37.42 -10.24
C LEU A 773 -39.42 -36.82 -8.86
N ASP A 774 -40.28 -37.11 -7.87
CA ASP A 774 -40.19 -36.59 -6.48
C ASP A 774 -39.08 -37.23 -5.62
N GLN A 775 -38.48 -38.32 -6.08
CA GLN A 775 -37.34 -38.99 -5.43
C GLN A 775 -35.99 -38.50 -5.96
N CYS A 776 -36.02 -37.59 -6.94
CA CYS A 776 -34.86 -37.07 -7.63
C CYS A 776 -34.59 -35.63 -7.19
N VAL A 777 -33.31 -35.32 -7.03
CA VAL A 777 -32.83 -33.94 -6.94
C VAL A 777 -31.91 -33.66 -8.11
N TRP A 778 -31.87 -32.41 -8.56
CA TRP A 778 -31.11 -32.08 -9.75
C TRP A 778 -29.60 -32.05 -9.42
N ASN A 779 -29.15 -31.03 -8.70
CA ASN A 779 -27.86 -31.04 -8.05
C ASN A 779 -28.03 -31.48 -6.60
N GLY A 780 -27.21 -32.44 -6.23
CA GLY A 780 -27.03 -32.83 -4.85
C GLY A 780 -25.65 -33.45 -4.70
N PRO A 781 -25.05 -33.37 -3.52
CA PRO A 781 -23.79 -34.01 -3.26
C PRO A 781 -23.89 -35.54 -3.47
N SER A 782 -22.80 -36.16 -3.92
CA SER A 782 -22.76 -37.60 -4.22
C SER A 782 -22.87 -38.53 -3.03
N TRP A 783 -22.92 -37.97 -1.81
CA TRP A 783 -23.10 -38.70 -0.57
C TRP A 783 -24.56 -38.79 -0.12
N LEU A 784 -25.53 -38.23 -0.86
CA LEU A 784 -26.96 -38.40 -0.55
C LEU A 784 -27.37 -39.87 -0.69
N LEU A 785 -28.09 -40.40 0.30
CA LEU A 785 -28.59 -41.78 0.31
C LEU A 785 -30.10 -41.86 0.14
N THR A 786 -30.83 -40.81 0.53
CA THR A 786 -32.30 -40.78 0.50
C THR A 786 -32.91 -40.19 -0.78
N ALA A 787 -32.11 -39.49 -1.59
CA ALA A 787 -32.53 -38.86 -2.84
C ALA A 787 -31.49 -39.12 -3.95
N TYR A 788 -31.95 -39.22 -5.20
CA TYR A 788 -31.07 -39.47 -6.34
C TYR A 788 -30.68 -38.16 -7.01
N ALA A 789 -29.42 -37.75 -6.84
CA ALA A 789 -28.86 -36.62 -7.56
C ALA A 789 -28.59 -37.00 -9.02
N LEU A 790 -29.48 -36.56 -9.91
CA LEU A 790 -29.45 -36.94 -11.32
C LEU A 790 -28.14 -36.54 -11.99
N VAL A 791 -27.57 -35.39 -11.63
CA VAL A 791 -26.32 -34.86 -12.20
C VAL A 791 -25.09 -35.74 -11.97
N LEU A 792 -25.16 -36.75 -11.11
CA LEU A 792 -24.03 -37.65 -10.86
C LEU A 792 -23.89 -38.74 -11.90
N HIS A 793 -24.98 -39.09 -12.57
CA HIS A 793 -24.98 -40.10 -13.62
C HIS A 793 -24.53 -39.48 -14.93
N GLU A 794 -23.57 -40.11 -15.60
CA GLU A 794 -22.96 -39.59 -16.83
C GLU A 794 -24.01 -39.30 -17.91
N GLU A 795 -25.06 -40.10 -18.00
CA GLU A 795 -26.15 -39.93 -18.97
C GLU A 795 -26.98 -38.64 -18.74
N TYR A 796 -27.08 -38.18 -17.49
CA TYR A 796 -27.76 -36.94 -17.13
C TYR A 796 -26.79 -35.75 -17.08
N ALA A 797 -25.54 -35.98 -16.66
CA ALA A 797 -24.52 -34.95 -16.50
C ALA A 797 -23.91 -34.51 -17.83
N SER A 798 -23.55 -35.50 -18.66
CA SER A 798 -22.84 -35.31 -19.92
C SER A 798 -23.78 -34.94 -21.05
N ASP A 799 -25.00 -35.47 -21.03
CA ASP A 799 -26.03 -35.05 -21.97
C ASP A 799 -26.73 -33.79 -21.46
N TRP A 800 -26.14 -32.67 -21.83
CA TRP A 800 -26.62 -31.35 -21.47
C TRP A 800 -28.11 -31.13 -21.79
N LYS A 801 -28.66 -31.81 -22.81
CA LYS A 801 -30.06 -31.66 -23.19
C LYS A 801 -30.96 -32.32 -22.15
N ILE A 802 -30.66 -33.57 -21.81
CA ILE A 802 -31.34 -34.29 -20.74
C ILE A 802 -31.24 -33.50 -19.44
N ARG A 803 -30.06 -32.92 -19.15
CA ARG A 803 -29.88 -32.01 -18.03
C ARG A 803 -30.90 -30.87 -18.00
N CYS A 804 -30.99 -30.09 -19.06
CA CYS A 804 -31.93 -28.98 -19.15
C CYS A 804 -33.40 -29.41 -19.02
N LEU A 805 -33.76 -30.62 -19.49
CA LEU A 805 -35.12 -31.12 -19.31
C LEU A 805 -35.47 -31.33 -17.84
N PHE A 806 -34.61 -32.01 -17.10
CA PHE A 806 -34.89 -32.32 -15.70
C PHE A 806 -34.67 -31.11 -14.78
N SER A 807 -33.61 -30.32 -14.97
CA SER A 807 -33.32 -29.13 -14.15
C SER A 807 -34.26 -27.97 -14.45
N ASP A 808 -34.37 -27.59 -15.73
CA ASP A 808 -34.92 -26.30 -16.10
C ASP A 808 -36.40 -26.42 -16.50
N THR A 809 -36.79 -27.55 -17.10
CA THR A 809 -38.13 -27.73 -17.68
C THR A 809 -39.09 -28.42 -16.72
N LEU A 810 -38.66 -29.52 -16.08
CA LEU A 810 -39.41 -30.23 -15.05
C LEU A 810 -39.20 -29.65 -13.65
N THR A 811 -38.31 -28.67 -13.53
CA THR A 811 -38.03 -27.95 -12.27
C THR A 811 -37.69 -28.89 -11.12
N VAL A 812 -36.95 -29.97 -11.40
CA VAL A 812 -36.40 -30.82 -10.35
C VAL A 812 -35.49 -29.92 -9.52
N GLN A 813 -35.85 -29.75 -8.25
CA GLN A 813 -35.15 -28.83 -7.38
C GLN A 813 -33.76 -29.38 -7.04
N ASP A 814 -32.84 -28.47 -6.79
CA ASP A 814 -31.59 -28.81 -6.14
C ASP A 814 -31.86 -29.27 -4.71
N ALA A 815 -30.93 -30.04 -4.17
CA ALA A 815 -31.01 -30.49 -2.79
C ALA A 815 -31.02 -29.27 -1.85
N ASP A 816 -32.12 -29.14 -1.11
CA ASP A 816 -32.34 -28.08 -0.13
C ASP A 816 -32.04 -28.57 1.30
N TRP A 817 -32.12 -27.65 2.27
CA TRP A 817 -31.93 -27.98 3.68
C TRP A 817 -32.94 -29.03 4.19
N GLY A 818 -34.12 -29.17 3.57
CA GLY A 818 -35.08 -30.23 3.85
C GLY A 818 -34.58 -31.61 3.40
N THR A 819 -33.93 -31.67 2.24
CA THR A 819 -33.25 -32.86 1.70
C THR A 819 -32.11 -33.28 2.62
N TYR A 820 -31.25 -32.34 3.02
CA TYR A 820 -30.15 -32.60 3.96
C TYR A 820 -30.63 -33.00 5.37
N MET A 821 -31.79 -32.48 5.81
CA MET A 821 -32.42 -32.89 7.06
C MET A 821 -32.83 -34.36 7.03
N THR A 822 -33.40 -34.81 5.91
CA THR A 822 -33.81 -36.20 5.71
C THR A 822 -32.61 -37.13 5.75
N GLU A 823 -31.46 -36.67 5.23
CA GLU A 823 -30.18 -37.37 5.32
C GLU A 823 -29.66 -37.48 6.77
N LEU A 824 -29.74 -36.42 7.58
CA LEU A 824 -29.39 -36.48 9.01
C LEU A 824 -30.27 -37.46 9.80
N LEU A 825 -31.57 -37.49 9.49
CA LEU A 825 -32.50 -38.44 10.11
C LEU A 825 -32.15 -39.89 9.72
N HIS A 826 -31.73 -40.10 8.48
CA HIS A 826 -31.25 -41.40 8.03
C HIS A 826 -29.97 -41.83 8.79
N LEU A 827 -29.00 -40.94 8.96
CA LEU A 827 -27.80 -41.21 9.76
C LEU A 827 -28.09 -41.44 11.25
N GLN A 828 -29.17 -40.86 11.77
CA GLN A 828 -29.61 -41.12 13.14
C GLN A 828 -30.14 -42.56 13.31
N ASP A 829 -30.78 -43.13 12.27
CA ASP A 829 -31.31 -44.49 12.27
C ASP A 829 -30.24 -45.55 11.99
N VAL A 830 -29.35 -45.28 11.02
CA VAL A 830 -28.31 -46.22 10.57
C VAL A 830 -27.02 -46.13 11.41
N GLY A 831 -26.78 -44.97 12.05
CA GLY A 831 -25.60 -44.66 12.84
C GLY A 831 -24.50 -43.92 12.04
N VAL A 832 -23.69 -43.11 12.72
CA VAL A 832 -22.64 -42.28 12.11
C VAL A 832 -21.31 -43.03 12.05
N GLY A 833 -20.74 -43.18 10.85
CA GLY A 833 -19.44 -43.83 10.64
C GLY A 833 -18.28 -42.88 10.88
N LEU A 834 -18.26 -41.75 10.15
CA LEU A 834 -17.22 -40.71 10.21
C LEU A 834 -17.84 -39.36 10.59
N ILE A 835 -17.13 -38.54 11.37
CA ILE A 835 -17.64 -37.21 11.75
C ILE A 835 -17.84 -36.31 10.52
N GLU A 836 -16.99 -36.47 9.52
CA GLU A 836 -17.01 -35.74 8.26
C GLU A 836 -18.35 -35.89 7.52
N GLU A 837 -19.07 -37.00 7.72
CA GLU A 837 -20.41 -37.20 7.16
C GLU A 837 -21.39 -36.18 7.76
N THR A 838 -21.44 -36.09 9.10
CA THR A 838 -22.29 -35.11 9.78
C THR A 838 -21.87 -33.66 9.52
N ARG A 839 -20.56 -33.40 9.46
CA ARG A 839 -20.02 -32.06 9.18
C ARG A 839 -20.44 -31.57 7.79
N ARG A 840 -20.27 -32.38 6.76
CA ARG A 840 -20.65 -32.03 5.38
C ARG A 840 -22.13 -31.73 5.25
N ILE A 841 -22.98 -32.47 5.99
CA ILE A 841 -24.42 -32.20 5.97
C ILE A 841 -24.76 -30.90 6.69
N TYR A 842 -24.12 -30.57 7.82
CA TYR A 842 -24.33 -29.27 8.47
C TYR A 842 -23.84 -28.10 7.60
N GLU A 843 -22.72 -28.27 6.91
CA GLU A 843 -22.19 -27.24 5.99
C GLU A 843 -23.18 -26.99 4.85
N ALA A 844 -23.71 -28.06 4.25
CA ALA A 844 -24.73 -27.97 3.21
C ALA A 844 -26.04 -27.31 3.70
N ILE A 845 -26.48 -27.60 4.94
CA ILE A 845 -27.64 -26.92 5.55
C ILE A 845 -27.36 -25.43 5.79
N ALA A 846 -26.15 -25.10 6.27
CA ALA A 846 -25.79 -23.71 6.58
C ALA A 846 -25.68 -22.84 5.32
N GLU A 847 -25.22 -23.41 4.20
CA GLU A 847 -25.15 -22.71 2.91
C GLU A 847 -26.53 -22.47 2.28
N ASP A 848 -27.49 -23.38 2.51
CA ASP A 848 -28.79 -23.36 1.84
C ASP A 848 -29.92 -22.69 2.64
N ILE A 849 -29.80 -22.58 3.97
CA ILE A 849 -30.88 -22.07 4.82
C ILE A 849 -31.19 -20.57 4.58
N SER A 850 -32.46 -20.25 4.35
CA SER A 850 -32.94 -18.86 4.23
C SER A 850 -33.44 -18.30 5.58
N GLU A 851 -33.39 -16.97 5.78
CA GLU A 851 -33.87 -16.29 7.01
C GLU A 851 -35.32 -16.68 7.40
N LYS A 852 -36.16 -17.01 6.42
CA LYS A 852 -37.57 -17.37 6.65
C LYS A 852 -37.73 -18.76 7.26
N ASP A 853 -36.76 -19.65 7.02
CA ASP A 853 -36.84 -21.07 7.37
C ASP A 853 -36.11 -21.42 8.68
N VAL A 854 -35.28 -20.51 9.20
CA VAL A 854 -34.48 -20.68 10.43
C VAL A 854 -35.31 -21.13 11.64
N ASN A 855 -36.53 -20.60 11.81
CA ASN A 855 -37.40 -20.99 12.93
C ASN A 855 -37.92 -22.43 12.80
N SER A 856 -38.16 -22.89 11.56
CA SER A 856 -38.49 -24.27 11.26
C SER A 856 -37.29 -25.18 11.55
N LEU A 857 -36.11 -24.79 11.07
CA LEU A 857 -34.84 -25.47 11.32
C LEU A 857 -34.58 -25.68 12.82
N ARG A 858 -34.63 -24.60 13.61
CA ARG A 858 -34.47 -24.65 15.08
C ARG A 858 -35.43 -25.63 15.74
N SER A 859 -36.69 -25.62 15.31
CA SER A 859 -37.73 -26.49 15.84
C SER A 859 -37.44 -27.96 15.54
N GLN A 860 -36.97 -28.26 14.32
CA GLN A 860 -36.59 -29.62 13.91
C GLN A 860 -35.34 -30.12 14.65
N PHE A 861 -34.27 -29.31 14.73
CA PHE A 861 -33.04 -29.64 15.45
C PHE A 861 -33.29 -29.90 16.94
N LYS A 862 -34.23 -29.15 17.55
CA LYS A 862 -34.68 -29.38 18.92
C LYS A 862 -35.52 -30.65 19.05
N ARG A 863 -36.46 -30.90 18.13
CA ARG A 863 -37.38 -32.03 18.16
C ARG A 863 -36.67 -33.38 17.95
N TYR A 864 -35.78 -33.44 16.97
CA TYR A 864 -35.12 -34.69 16.57
C TYR A 864 -33.69 -34.83 17.12
N LYS A 865 -33.21 -33.85 17.90
CA LYS A 865 -31.86 -33.85 18.52
C LYS A 865 -30.76 -34.05 17.48
N MET A 866 -30.56 -33.10 16.59
CA MET A 866 -29.78 -33.33 15.36
C MET A 866 -28.34 -32.81 15.43
N ILE A 867 -27.74 -32.68 16.62
CA ILE A 867 -26.31 -32.32 16.79
C ILE A 867 -25.50 -33.54 17.23
N TYR A 868 -24.58 -34.01 16.39
CA TYR A 868 -23.73 -35.15 16.71
C TYR A 868 -22.47 -34.72 17.48
N VAL A 869 -22.11 -35.47 18.53
CA VAL A 869 -20.85 -35.27 19.26
C VAL A 869 -20.01 -36.55 19.23
N PRO A 870 -18.92 -36.59 18.45
CA PRO A 870 -18.13 -37.81 18.23
C PRO A 870 -17.52 -38.38 19.51
N GLY A 871 -17.05 -37.52 20.42
CA GLY A 871 -16.46 -37.94 21.69
C GLY A 871 -17.43 -38.74 22.57
N ALA A 872 -18.74 -38.54 22.40
CA ALA A 872 -19.79 -39.27 23.10
C ALA A 872 -20.53 -40.29 22.21
N LYS A 873 -20.28 -40.30 20.89
CA LYS A 873 -21.02 -41.07 19.87
C LYS A 873 -22.55 -40.96 20.02
N GLN A 874 -23.04 -39.76 20.36
CA GLN A 874 -24.44 -39.52 20.67
C GLN A 874 -24.93 -38.20 20.06
N TRP A 875 -26.23 -38.16 19.81
CA TRP A 875 -26.96 -37.01 19.26
C TRP A 875 -27.62 -36.17 20.36
N TYR A 876 -27.50 -34.86 20.27
CA TYR A 876 -27.92 -33.87 21.26
C TYR A 876 -28.82 -32.79 20.65
N SER A 877 -29.64 -32.16 21.49
CA SER A 877 -30.35 -30.93 21.10
C SER A 877 -29.44 -29.70 21.28
N PRO A 878 -29.75 -28.57 20.61
CA PRO A 878 -29.02 -27.31 20.80
C PRO A 878 -28.91 -26.87 22.27
N GLU A 879 -29.91 -27.16 23.11
CA GLU A 879 -29.94 -26.78 24.53
C GLU A 879 -28.91 -27.54 25.39
N GLN A 880 -28.50 -28.72 24.94
CA GLN A 880 -27.52 -29.60 25.61
C GLN A 880 -26.07 -29.29 25.18
N CYS A 881 -25.89 -28.43 24.19
CA CYS A 881 -24.59 -28.03 23.65
C CYS A 881 -24.20 -26.62 24.14
N ILE A 882 -22.91 -26.33 24.11
CA ILE A 882 -22.36 -25.02 24.44
C ILE A 882 -21.21 -24.69 23.47
N TRP A 883 -21.13 -23.44 23.02
CA TRP A 883 -20.11 -23.01 22.06
C TRP A 883 -18.75 -22.76 22.74
N THR A 884 -18.09 -23.83 23.15
CA THR A 884 -16.73 -23.77 23.71
C THR A 884 -15.91 -25.00 23.32
N SER A 885 -14.59 -24.88 23.46
CA SER A 885 -13.62 -25.93 23.13
C SER A 885 -13.74 -27.16 24.03
N SER A 886 -14.30 -27.00 25.22
CA SER A 886 -14.43 -28.06 26.22
C SER A 886 -15.85 -28.17 26.76
N SER A 887 -16.18 -29.32 27.34
CA SER A 887 -17.49 -29.50 27.96
C SER A 887 -17.52 -28.78 29.31
N ILE A 888 -18.52 -27.93 29.52
CA ILE A 888 -18.64 -27.09 30.73
C ILE A 888 -20.02 -27.28 31.34
N GLY A 889 -20.08 -27.52 32.65
CA GLY A 889 -21.35 -27.61 33.39
C GLY A 889 -22.31 -28.71 32.93
N GLY A 890 -21.79 -29.82 32.40
CA GLY A 890 -22.62 -30.93 31.87
C GLY A 890 -23.18 -30.69 30.45
N LYS A 891 -22.87 -29.56 29.82
CA LYS A 891 -23.14 -29.29 28.40
C LYS A 891 -21.94 -29.67 27.55
N MET A 892 -22.20 -30.19 26.35
CA MET A 892 -21.15 -30.65 25.44
C MET A 892 -20.53 -29.47 24.69
N GLY A 893 -19.20 -29.34 24.78
CA GLY A 893 -18.43 -28.34 24.05
C GLY A 893 -18.26 -28.77 22.60
N ILE A 894 -18.79 -27.99 21.67
CA ILE A 894 -18.81 -28.35 20.24
C ILE A 894 -17.88 -27.49 19.37
N SER A 895 -17.28 -26.42 19.90
CA SER A 895 -16.46 -25.53 19.06
C SER A 895 -15.14 -26.15 18.62
N ASN A 896 -14.58 -27.12 19.37
CA ASN A 896 -13.42 -27.89 18.89
C ASN A 896 -13.78 -28.93 17.83
N VAL A 897 -15.04 -29.37 17.83
CA VAL A 897 -15.55 -30.40 16.92
C VAL A 897 -15.92 -29.78 15.57
N TYR A 898 -16.51 -28.58 15.62
CA TYR A 898 -16.95 -27.82 14.45
C TYR A 898 -16.39 -26.38 14.51
N PRO A 899 -15.06 -26.17 14.47
CA PRO A 899 -14.45 -24.85 14.69
C PRO A 899 -14.92 -23.76 13.71
N ASP A 900 -15.18 -24.15 12.46
CA ASP A 900 -15.51 -23.22 11.39
C ASP A 900 -17.01 -22.93 11.27
N MET A 901 -17.83 -23.45 12.21
CA MET A 901 -19.30 -23.41 12.12
C MET A 901 -19.95 -22.55 13.21
N GLU A 902 -19.25 -21.52 13.73
CA GLU A 902 -19.79 -20.67 14.80
C GLU A 902 -21.09 -19.99 14.42
N SER A 903 -21.16 -19.40 13.22
CA SER A 903 -22.36 -18.73 12.72
C SER A 903 -23.56 -19.67 12.73
N PHE A 904 -23.41 -20.86 12.16
CA PHE A 904 -24.49 -21.85 12.10
C PHE A 904 -24.96 -22.31 13.49
N PHE A 905 -24.05 -22.70 14.38
CA PHE A 905 -24.48 -23.23 15.68
C PHE A 905 -24.95 -22.14 16.65
N VAL A 906 -24.30 -20.97 16.68
CA VAL A 906 -24.61 -19.92 17.65
C VAL A 906 -25.71 -18.97 17.14
N GLU A 907 -25.62 -18.52 15.90
CA GLU A 907 -26.54 -17.52 15.34
C GLU A 907 -27.81 -18.22 14.82
N GLU A 908 -27.65 -19.26 14.01
CA GLU A 908 -28.80 -19.97 13.42
C GLU A 908 -29.44 -20.94 14.41
N LEU A 909 -28.69 -21.80 15.09
CA LEU A 909 -29.28 -22.80 16.01
C LEU A 909 -29.41 -22.35 17.48
N GLN A 910 -28.97 -21.12 17.81
CA GLN A 910 -29.02 -20.55 19.17
C GLN A 910 -28.35 -21.42 20.25
N VAL A 911 -27.27 -22.13 19.89
CA VAL A 911 -26.42 -22.79 20.89
C VAL A 911 -25.81 -21.71 21.79
N GLN A 912 -25.98 -21.88 23.10
CA GLN A 912 -25.59 -20.86 24.06
C GLN A 912 -24.07 -20.62 24.06
N ARG A 913 -23.68 -19.34 24.06
CA ARG A 913 -22.32 -18.93 24.42
C ARG A 913 -22.07 -19.15 25.92
N PRO A 914 -20.82 -19.42 26.32
CA PRO A 914 -20.49 -19.65 27.71
C PRO A 914 -20.71 -18.41 28.57
N SER A 915 -21.50 -18.56 29.63
CA SER A 915 -21.69 -17.54 30.67
C SER A 915 -20.53 -17.52 31.66
N ILE A 916 -20.39 -16.42 32.42
CA ILE A 916 -19.42 -16.31 33.52
C ILE A 916 -19.54 -17.49 34.49
N ARG A 917 -20.78 -17.88 34.84
CA ARG A 917 -21.07 -19.03 35.72
C ARG A 917 -20.55 -20.36 35.17
N CYS A 918 -20.55 -20.54 33.84
CA CYS A 918 -19.98 -21.73 33.20
C CYS A 918 -18.47 -21.79 33.47
N TYR A 919 -17.73 -20.70 33.23
CA TYR A 919 -16.29 -20.65 33.48
C TYR A 919 -15.93 -20.79 34.97
N ILE A 920 -16.73 -20.21 35.87
CA ILE A 920 -16.57 -20.39 37.32
C ILE A 920 -16.67 -21.88 37.70
N SER A 921 -17.66 -22.61 37.15
CA SER A 921 -17.80 -24.05 37.41
C SER A 921 -16.60 -24.86 36.86
N ARG A 922 -16.02 -24.44 35.74
CA ARG A 922 -14.81 -25.06 35.17
C ARG A 922 -13.59 -24.81 36.04
N ILE A 923 -13.37 -23.59 36.51
CA ILE A 923 -12.31 -23.24 37.46
C ILE A 923 -12.43 -24.10 38.73
N GLN A 924 -13.66 -24.24 39.27
CA GLN A 924 -13.90 -25.06 40.44
C GLN A 924 -13.48 -26.52 40.27
N HIS A 925 -13.65 -27.08 39.07
CA HIS A 925 -13.22 -28.44 38.74
C HIS A 925 -11.70 -28.53 38.56
N LEU A 926 -11.10 -27.58 37.82
CA LEU A 926 -9.66 -27.54 37.57
C LEU A 926 -8.85 -27.42 38.86
N CYS A 927 -9.29 -26.61 39.81
CA CYS A 927 -8.59 -26.42 41.07
C CYS A 927 -8.68 -27.65 42.00
N LYS A 928 -9.70 -28.51 41.86
CA LYS A 928 -9.83 -29.75 42.65
C LYS A 928 -8.86 -30.85 42.20
N ASP A 929 -8.52 -30.90 40.91
CA ASP A 929 -7.72 -31.98 40.31
C ASP A 929 -6.22 -31.67 40.19
N LYS A 930 -5.71 -30.65 40.90
CA LYS A 930 -4.36 -30.08 40.68
C LYS A 930 -4.14 -29.64 39.21
N GLY A 931 -5.14 -28.97 38.65
CA GLY A 931 -5.13 -28.50 37.26
C GLY A 931 -4.00 -27.53 36.94
N ASN A 932 -3.74 -27.35 35.64
CA ASN A 932 -2.70 -26.47 35.12
C ASN A 932 -3.03 -24.99 35.41
N VAL A 933 -2.06 -24.24 35.93
CA VAL A 933 -2.18 -22.79 36.18
C VAL A 933 -2.56 -22.03 34.92
N THR A 934 -2.05 -22.45 33.76
CA THR A 934 -2.36 -21.83 32.47
C THR A 934 -3.83 -21.95 32.10
N GLU A 935 -4.46 -23.11 32.32
CA GLU A 935 -5.89 -23.32 32.02
C GLU A 935 -6.80 -22.49 32.94
N VAL A 936 -6.39 -22.27 34.19
CA VAL A 936 -7.12 -21.40 35.12
C VAL A 936 -6.98 -19.93 34.71
N ILE A 937 -5.78 -19.48 34.32
CA ILE A 937 -5.56 -18.11 33.80
C ILE A 937 -6.38 -17.88 32.52
N GLU A 938 -6.44 -18.86 31.61
CA GLU A 938 -7.28 -18.78 30.40
C GLU A 938 -8.77 -18.65 30.75
N ALA A 939 -9.28 -19.47 31.68
CA ALA A 939 -10.65 -19.34 32.15
C ALA A 939 -10.93 -17.96 32.79
N LEU A 940 -9.98 -17.40 33.55
CA LEU A 940 -10.07 -16.06 34.13
C LEU A 940 -10.04 -14.95 33.06
N ARG A 941 -9.25 -15.10 31.99
CA ARG A 941 -9.26 -14.18 30.84
C ARG A 941 -10.62 -14.19 30.16
N HIS A 942 -11.21 -15.36 29.94
CA HIS A 942 -12.55 -15.45 29.37
C HIS A 942 -13.60 -14.76 30.24
N ILE A 943 -13.51 -14.91 31.57
CA ILE A 943 -14.37 -14.16 32.50
C ILE A 943 -14.12 -12.65 32.39
N ASN A 944 -12.87 -12.18 32.41
CA ASN A 944 -12.50 -10.77 32.31
C ASN A 944 -13.02 -10.13 31.01
N ASN A 945 -12.96 -10.85 29.88
CA ASN A 945 -13.49 -10.40 28.59
C ASN A 945 -15.01 -10.24 28.57
N LEU A 946 -15.73 -10.98 29.42
CA LEU A 946 -17.18 -10.86 29.59
C LEU A 946 -17.59 -9.67 30.50
N ARG A 947 -16.62 -8.89 31.01
CA ARG A 947 -16.83 -7.70 31.86
C ARG A 947 -17.78 -7.98 33.04
N PRO A 948 -17.39 -8.85 33.99
CA PRO A 948 -18.26 -9.31 35.06
C PRO A 948 -18.58 -8.19 36.04
N THR A 949 -19.80 -8.17 36.56
CA THR A 949 -20.18 -7.32 37.70
C THR A 949 -19.76 -7.96 39.03
N GLU A 950 -19.71 -7.19 40.12
CA GLU A 950 -19.36 -7.73 41.46
C GLU A 950 -20.25 -8.93 41.83
N SER A 951 -21.57 -8.84 41.59
CA SER A 951 -22.51 -9.94 41.85
C SER A 951 -22.29 -11.19 40.99
N ASP A 952 -21.68 -11.07 39.81
CA ASP A 952 -21.38 -12.24 38.97
C ASP A 952 -20.20 -13.06 39.53
N LEU A 953 -19.39 -12.45 40.41
CA LEU A 953 -18.14 -12.98 40.94
C LEU A 953 -18.28 -13.56 42.36
N ASP A 954 -19.42 -13.37 43.04
CA ASP A 954 -19.73 -13.94 44.37
C ASP A 954 -19.40 -15.45 44.45
N CYS A 955 -19.69 -16.18 43.38
CA CYS A 955 -19.42 -17.62 43.31
C CYS A 955 -17.92 -17.95 43.18
N LEU A 956 -17.11 -17.04 42.64
CA LEU A 956 -15.67 -17.17 42.48
C LEU A 956 -14.94 -16.93 43.82
N GLU A 957 -15.47 -16.05 44.67
CA GLU A 957 -14.93 -15.81 46.03
C GLU A 957 -14.93 -17.07 46.91
N LEU A 958 -15.89 -17.96 46.68
CA LEU A 958 -16.04 -19.23 47.40
C LEU A 958 -15.08 -20.33 46.92
N ILE A 959 -14.25 -20.06 45.90
CA ILE A 959 -13.35 -21.05 45.29
C ILE A 959 -11.90 -20.67 45.60
N ASN A 960 -11.08 -21.68 45.92
CA ASN A 960 -9.63 -21.53 45.95
C ASN A 960 -9.07 -21.65 44.54
N PHE A 961 -8.98 -20.53 43.81
CA PHE A 961 -8.57 -20.50 42.40
C PHE A 961 -7.30 -19.69 42.12
N LEU A 962 -6.73 -19.00 43.10
CA LEU A 962 -5.54 -18.19 42.91
C LEU A 962 -4.27 -19.02 43.11
N PRO A 963 -3.35 -19.09 42.14
CA PRO A 963 -2.11 -19.83 42.25
C PRO A 963 -1.10 -19.02 43.08
N ILE A 964 -0.89 -19.40 44.36
CA ILE A 964 -0.01 -18.67 45.28
C ILE A 964 1.28 -19.46 45.50
N LYS A 965 2.41 -18.76 45.46
CA LYS A 965 3.73 -19.29 45.85
C LYS A 965 4.22 -18.59 47.12
N GLY A 966 4.46 -19.37 48.16
CA GLY A 966 4.99 -18.88 49.43
C GLY A 966 6.51 -18.64 49.43
N PRO A 967 7.06 -18.07 50.52
CA PRO A 967 8.50 -17.77 50.65
C PRO A 967 9.41 -19.01 50.73
N GLN A 968 8.87 -20.22 50.95
CA GLN A 968 9.60 -21.49 50.90
C GLN A 968 9.40 -22.24 49.57
N GLU A 969 8.96 -21.56 48.51
CA GLU A 969 8.57 -22.12 47.22
C GLU A 969 7.37 -23.09 47.23
N GLU A 970 6.62 -23.19 48.33
CA GLU A 970 5.40 -23.99 48.40
C GLU A 970 4.29 -23.38 47.53
N PHE A 971 3.77 -24.18 46.59
CA PHE A 971 2.66 -23.81 45.70
C PHE A 971 1.34 -24.34 46.23
N TYR A 972 0.31 -23.49 46.32
CA TYR A 972 -1.05 -23.88 46.68
C TYR A 972 -2.10 -22.99 46.01
N TRP A 973 -3.33 -23.52 45.91
CA TRP A 973 -4.49 -22.78 45.44
C TRP A 973 -5.15 -22.06 46.62
N GLY A 974 -5.18 -20.73 46.58
CA GLY A 974 -5.83 -19.87 47.59
C GLY A 974 -7.11 -19.22 47.09
N SER A 975 -7.90 -18.68 48.01
CA SER A 975 -9.08 -17.85 47.70
C SER A 975 -8.71 -16.37 47.74
N VAL A 976 -9.67 -15.50 47.40
CA VAL A 976 -9.55 -14.05 47.59
C VAL A 976 -9.28 -13.64 49.04
N ALA A 977 -9.64 -14.49 50.00
CA ALA A 977 -9.40 -14.27 51.43
C ALA A 977 -8.02 -14.74 51.91
N SER A 978 -7.23 -15.44 51.07
CA SER A 978 -5.89 -15.89 51.41
C SER A 978 -4.91 -14.71 51.55
N ASP A 979 -3.87 -14.88 52.39
CA ASP A 979 -2.84 -13.86 52.59
C ASP A 979 -1.77 -13.94 51.49
N PHE A 980 -1.89 -13.04 50.51
CA PHE A 980 -0.93 -12.92 49.41
C PHE A 980 -0.81 -11.46 48.91
N PHE A 981 0.20 -11.23 48.11
CA PHE A 981 0.41 -9.98 47.38
C PHE A 981 0.43 -10.21 45.87
N ILE A 982 0.08 -9.16 45.11
CA ILE A 982 0.10 -9.17 43.65
C ILE A 982 1.19 -8.22 43.17
N ILE A 983 2.11 -8.73 42.35
CA ILE A 983 3.17 -7.93 41.74
C ILE A 983 2.58 -7.22 40.52
N ASP A 984 2.23 -5.95 40.67
CA ASP A 984 1.50 -5.17 39.66
C ASP A 984 2.41 -4.35 38.72
N ARG A 985 3.67 -4.12 39.09
CA ARG A 985 4.62 -3.31 38.33
C ARG A 985 6.02 -3.89 38.33
N ASP A 986 6.73 -3.65 37.22
CA ASP A 986 8.15 -3.96 37.09
C ASP A 986 9.00 -3.01 37.97
N GLY A 987 10.19 -3.46 38.37
CA GLY A 987 11.11 -2.68 39.21
C GLY A 987 11.12 -3.13 40.67
N TRP A 988 11.03 -2.18 41.61
CA TRP A 988 11.16 -2.50 43.04
C TRP A 988 10.12 -3.49 43.60
N PRO A 989 8.87 -3.60 43.09
CA PRO A 989 7.93 -4.62 43.56
C PRO A 989 8.38 -6.07 43.29
N MET A 990 9.22 -6.30 42.27
CA MET A 990 9.80 -7.62 41.98
C MET A 990 10.76 -8.11 43.07
N LEU A 991 11.30 -7.20 43.90
CA LEU A 991 12.19 -7.56 45.01
C LEU A 991 11.48 -8.38 46.11
N PHE A 992 10.14 -8.39 46.10
CA PHE A 992 9.33 -9.16 47.05
C PHE A 992 9.01 -10.58 46.55
N TYR A 993 9.40 -10.93 45.32
CA TYR A 993 9.21 -12.27 44.78
C TYR A 993 10.07 -13.27 45.59
N GLY A 994 9.42 -14.27 46.21
CA GLY A 994 10.08 -15.25 47.09
C GLY A 994 10.26 -14.81 48.55
N GLU A 995 10.05 -13.52 48.87
CA GLU A 995 10.13 -13.01 50.26
C GLU A 995 8.77 -12.98 50.95
N VAL A 996 7.69 -12.82 50.16
CA VAL A 996 6.30 -12.86 50.64
C VAL A 996 5.45 -13.78 49.75
N PRO A 997 4.31 -14.30 50.25
CA PRO A 997 3.40 -15.07 49.41
C PRO A 997 2.87 -14.21 48.26
N THR A 998 3.08 -14.67 47.03
CA THR A 998 2.70 -13.91 45.82
C THR A 998 1.90 -14.78 44.85
N VAL A 999 0.91 -14.17 44.21
CA VAL A 999 0.17 -14.82 43.13
C VAL A 999 1.06 -14.94 41.90
N GLN A 1000 1.10 -16.12 41.30
CA GLN A 1000 1.93 -16.47 40.15
C GLN A 1000 1.34 -15.96 38.82
N PHE A 1001 1.06 -14.66 38.75
CA PHE A 1001 0.71 -13.98 37.51
C PHE A 1001 1.91 -13.16 37.02
N ARG A 1002 2.11 -13.15 35.70
CA ARG A 1002 3.06 -12.23 35.06
C ARG A 1002 2.53 -10.81 35.15
N VAL A 1003 3.41 -9.81 35.14
CA VAL A 1003 3.00 -8.40 35.17
C VAL A 1003 2.07 -8.05 33.99
N ALA A 1004 2.27 -8.65 32.83
CA ALA A 1004 1.37 -8.51 31.68
C ALA A 1004 -0.03 -9.08 31.95
N GLU A 1005 -0.11 -10.25 32.61
CA GLU A 1005 -1.38 -10.91 32.98
C GLU A 1005 -2.12 -10.11 34.06
N VAL A 1006 -1.39 -9.53 35.02
CA VAL A 1006 -1.97 -8.64 36.04
C VAL A 1006 -2.54 -7.37 35.41
N ARG A 1007 -1.86 -6.79 34.39
CA ARG A 1007 -2.38 -5.63 33.64
C ARG A 1007 -3.63 -5.98 32.84
N GLU A 1008 -3.64 -7.14 32.19
CA GLU A 1008 -4.78 -7.66 31.41
C GLU A 1008 -6.00 -7.95 32.32
N LEU A 1009 -5.77 -8.63 33.44
CA LEU A 1009 -6.80 -9.01 34.41
C LEU A 1009 -7.12 -7.88 35.42
N ALA A 1010 -6.54 -6.70 35.27
CA ALA A 1010 -6.72 -5.59 36.21
C ALA A 1010 -8.20 -5.23 36.47
N PRO A 1011 -9.11 -5.21 35.48
CA PRO A 1011 -10.52 -4.98 35.72
C PRO A 1011 -11.15 -6.05 36.62
N LEU A 1012 -10.94 -7.34 36.30
CA LEU A 1012 -11.42 -8.46 37.11
C LEU A 1012 -10.85 -8.45 38.54
N LEU A 1013 -9.54 -8.21 38.70
CA LEU A 1013 -8.89 -8.16 40.01
C LEU A 1013 -9.43 -7.03 40.89
N LYS A 1014 -9.78 -5.88 40.29
CA LYS A 1014 -10.44 -4.77 40.99
C LYS A 1014 -11.88 -5.13 41.38
N SER A 1015 -12.64 -5.75 40.48
CA SER A 1015 -14.01 -6.22 40.78
C SER A 1015 -14.05 -7.29 41.88
N LEU A 1016 -12.96 -8.03 42.11
CA LEU A 1016 -12.79 -8.96 43.23
C LEU A 1016 -12.28 -8.28 44.53
N GLY A 1017 -12.15 -6.94 44.54
CA GLY A 1017 -11.65 -6.19 45.70
C GLY A 1017 -10.16 -6.39 46.02
N LEU A 1018 -9.36 -6.93 45.09
CA LEU A 1018 -7.95 -7.28 45.33
C LEU A 1018 -6.96 -6.12 45.08
N GLU A 1019 -7.45 -4.93 44.75
CA GLU A 1019 -6.62 -3.75 44.47
C GLU A 1019 -5.71 -3.33 45.64
N ASN A 1020 -6.17 -3.55 46.88
CA ASN A 1020 -5.42 -3.24 48.10
C ASN A 1020 -4.31 -4.26 48.38
N ARG A 1021 -4.20 -5.34 47.58
CA ARG A 1021 -3.15 -6.36 47.65
C ARG A 1021 -2.01 -6.12 46.66
N PHE A 1022 -2.11 -5.08 45.82
CA PHE A 1022 -1.05 -4.70 44.88
C PHE A 1022 0.16 -4.20 45.67
N ILE A 1023 1.35 -4.73 45.39
CA ILE A 1023 2.57 -4.35 46.13
C ILE A 1023 2.84 -2.85 46.03
N SER A 1024 2.50 -2.22 44.89
CA SER A 1024 2.62 -0.76 44.74
C SER A 1024 1.78 0.04 45.74
N VAL A 1025 0.70 -0.54 46.28
CA VAL A 1025 -0.17 0.05 47.30
C VAL A 1025 0.28 -0.37 48.70
N CYS A 1026 0.67 -1.65 48.89
CA CYS A 1026 1.01 -2.19 50.21
C CYS A 1026 2.37 -1.72 50.75
N ALA A 1027 3.36 -1.49 49.88
CA ALA A 1027 4.72 -1.18 50.31
C ALA A 1027 5.03 0.32 50.22
N VAL A 1028 5.44 0.88 51.35
CA VAL A 1028 5.79 2.30 51.48
C VAL A 1028 7.30 2.46 51.37
N ARG A 1029 7.74 3.22 50.37
CA ARG A 1029 9.16 3.61 50.24
C ARG A 1029 9.50 4.66 51.31
N LYS A 1030 10.20 4.26 52.37
CA LYS A 1030 10.82 5.18 53.34
C LYS A 1030 12.30 5.34 53.02
N THR A 1031 12.72 6.58 52.80
CA THR A 1031 14.14 6.99 52.76
C THR A 1031 14.44 7.80 54.00
N SER A 1032 15.34 7.30 54.86
CA SER A 1032 15.82 8.01 56.05
C SER A 1032 17.26 8.47 55.88
N VAL A 1033 17.56 9.68 56.32
CA VAL A 1033 18.92 10.24 56.44
C VAL A 1033 19.28 10.24 57.93
N SER A 1034 20.44 9.71 58.29
CA SER A 1034 20.77 9.34 59.69
C SER A 1034 21.09 10.52 60.62
N GLU A 1035 21.30 11.75 60.13
CA GLU A 1035 21.64 12.91 60.97
C GLU A 1035 21.04 14.21 60.42
N MET A 1036 20.24 14.92 61.23
CA MET A 1036 19.73 16.27 60.91
C MET A 1036 20.52 17.34 61.68
N PRO A 1037 20.99 18.42 61.02
CA PRO A 1037 21.52 19.60 61.71
C PRO A 1037 20.39 20.42 62.38
N LEU A 1038 20.66 20.93 63.58
CA LEU A 1038 19.72 21.54 64.53
C LEU A 1038 19.07 22.89 64.13
N GLN A 1039 19.28 23.41 62.93
CA GLN A 1039 18.53 24.59 62.47
C GLN A 1039 18.12 24.47 61.00
N PRO A 1040 16.80 24.39 60.71
CA PRO A 1040 16.33 24.46 59.34
C PRO A 1040 16.57 25.87 58.80
N SER A 1041 17.36 25.98 57.73
CA SER A 1041 17.54 27.23 56.99
C SER A 1041 16.18 27.66 56.40
N PRO A 1042 15.64 28.81 56.82
CA PRO A 1042 14.38 29.32 56.27
C PRO A 1042 14.51 29.59 54.76
N GLN A 1043 15.71 29.97 54.31
CA GLN A 1043 16.00 30.26 52.91
C GLN A 1043 16.00 29.00 52.03
N LEU A 1044 16.63 27.90 52.47
CA LEU A 1044 16.60 26.64 51.70
C LEU A 1044 15.21 25.99 51.75
N THR A 1045 14.49 26.12 52.87
CA THR A 1045 13.11 25.63 52.96
C THR A 1045 12.17 26.43 52.04
N THR A 1046 12.40 27.74 51.91
CA THR A 1046 11.65 28.60 50.98
C THR A 1046 12.06 28.33 49.54
N ASP A 1047 13.34 28.15 49.21
CA ASP A 1047 13.81 27.81 47.85
C ASP A 1047 13.35 26.41 47.42
N PHE A 1048 13.36 25.41 48.31
CA PHE A 1048 12.77 24.09 48.03
C PHE A 1048 11.25 24.14 47.91
N ARG A 1049 10.55 24.97 48.70
CA ARG A 1049 9.10 25.16 48.56
C ARG A 1049 8.76 25.93 47.28
N GLU A 1050 9.53 26.94 46.90
CA GLU A 1050 9.39 27.71 45.66
C GLU A 1050 9.68 26.83 44.42
N ARG A 1051 10.69 25.96 44.51
CA ARG A 1051 10.98 24.95 43.46
C ARG A 1051 9.97 23.80 43.45
N SER A 1052 9.43 23.39 44.61
CA SER A 1052 8.33 22.41 44.66
C SER A 1052 7.00 23.01 44.17
N SER A 1053 6.76 24.31 44.38
CA SER A 1053 5.69 25.02 43.71
C SER A 1053 5.97 25.14 42.22
N GLY A 1054 7.23 25.23 41.76
CA GLY A 1054 7.58 25.05 40.35
C GLY A 1054 7.30 23.65 39.78
N LEU A 1055 7.30 22.61 40.63
CA LEU A 1055 6.90 21.24 40.27
C LEU A 1055 5.39 20.98 40.40
N SER A 1056 4.66 21.79 41.19
CA SER A 1056 3.19 21.74 41.33
C SER A 1056 2.48 22.87 40.57
N SER A 1057 3.24 23.76 39.95
CA SER A 1057 2.85 24.79 39.00
C SER A 1057 3.84 24.79 37.85
N THR A 1058 4.05 23.62 37.23
CA THR A 1058 4.16 23.66 35.78
C THR A 1058 2.81 24.17 35.31
N SER A 1059 2.78 25.47 35.03
CA SER A 1059 1.96 25.97 33.93
C SER A 1059 1.93 24.88 32.87
N LYS A 1060 0.71 24.42 32.56
CA LYS A 1060 0.44 23.74 31.30
C LYS A 1060 0.92 24.67 30.17
N GLU A 1061 2.22 24.67 29.88
CA GLU A 1061 2.66 24.54 28.51
C GLU A 1061 2.46 23.07 28.17
N THR A 1062 1.20 22.66 28.12
CA THR A 1062 0.81 21.57 27.25
C THR A 1062 1.38 21.95 25.90
N TYR A 1063 2.40 21.21 25.45
CA TYR A 1063 2.58 20.94 24.03
C TYR A 1063 1.26 20.36 23.55
N SER A 1064 0.30 21.24 23.25
CA SER A 1064 -0.98 20.83 22.72
C SER A 1064 -0.72 20.58 21.24
N ARG A 1065 -0.78 19.30 20.86
CA ARG A 1065 -0.78 18.88 19.44
C ARG A 1065 -1.93 19.57 18.71
N LEU A 1066 -2.92 20.02 19.46
CA LEU A 1066 -4.09 20.77 19.05
C LEU A 1066 -4.03 22.23 19.47
N HIS A 1067 -4.28 23.18 18.56
CA HIS A 1067 -4.59 24.57 18.91
C HIS A 1067 -5.98 24.93 18.40
N MET A 1068 -6.82 25.51 19.25
CA MET A 1068 -8.16 25.97 18.90
C MET A 1068 -8.23 27.46 19.19
N GLU A 1069 -8.53 28.28 18.19
CA GLU A 1069 -8.74 29.72 18.37
C GLU A 1069 -10.16 30.09 17.95
N TYR A 1070 -10.82 30.93 18.74
CA TYR A 1070 -12.13 31.46 18.41
C TYR A 1070 -11.99 32.95 18.09
N LEU A 1071 -12.08 33.30 16.81
CA LEU A 1071 -11.90 34.66 16.29
C LEU A 1071 -13.02 34.99 15.30
N ASN A 1072 -13.70 36.13 15.51
CA ASN A 1072 -14.77 36.65 14.64
C ASN A 1072 -15.92 35.65 14.38
N GLY A 1073 -16.37 34.93 15.40
CA GLY A 1073 -17.42 33.93 15.22
C GLY A 1073 -16.91 32.65 14.54
N LYS A 1074 -15.60 32.44 14.43
CA LYS A 1074 -14.99 31.30 13.73
C LYS A 1074 -14.02 30.55 14.65
N LEU A 1075 -14.27 29.26 14.88
CA LEU A 1075 -13.41 28.31 15.57
C LEU A 1075 -12.42 27.69 14.58
N SER A 1076 -11.18 28.15 14.60
CA SER A 1076 -10.12 27.53 13.80
C SER A 1076 -9.41 26.48 14.63
N ILE A 1077 -9.36 25.24 14.11
CA ILE A 1077 -8.70 24.09 14.74
C ILE A 1077 -7.43 23.76 13.97
N PHE A 1078 -6.31 23.73 14.67
CA PHE A 1078 -4.99 23.42 14.13
C PHE A 1078 -4.48 22.09 14.69
N VAL A 1079 -4.18 21.16 13.80
CA VAL A 1079 -3.72 19.80 14.12
C VAL A 1079 -2.31 19.54 13.54
N PRO A 1080 -1.58 18.54 14.03
CA PRO A 1080 -0.20 18.27 13.60
C PRO A 1080 -0.12 17.83 12.13
N ARG A 1081 0.96 18.23 11.44
CA ARG A 1081 1.24 17.79 10.06
C ARG A 1081 1.74 16.33 9.99
N GLU A 1082 2.42 15.82 11.01
CA GLU A 1082 2.92 14.45 11.02
C GLU A 1082 1.79 13.43 11.25
N ALA A 1083 1.73 12.36 10.45
CA ALA A 1083 0.61 11.42 10.42
C ALA A 1083 0.38 10.71 11.77
N ASN A 1084 1.44 10.23 12.40
CA ASN A 1084 1.35 9.55 13.71
C ASN A 1084 0.89 10.51 14.81
N GLU A 1085 1.44 11.72 14.86
CA GLU A 1085 1.06 12.74 15.85
C GLU A 1085 -0.37 13.26 15.63
N ARG A 1086 -0.83 13.29 14.37
CA ARG A 1086 -2.21 13.63 14.01
C ARG A 1086 -3.20 12.56 14.43
N LEU A 1087 -2.89 11.28 14.23
CA LEU A 1087 -3.70 10.16 14.71
C LEU A 1087 -3.80 10.16 16.24
N ILE A 1088 -2.68 10.40 16.93
CA ILE A 1088 -2.72 10.53 18.39
C ILE A 1088 -3.54 11.75 18.82
N CYS A 1089 -3.49 12.87 18.08
CA CYS A 1089 -4.30 14.06 18.34
C CYS A 1089 -5.82 13.76 18.21
N TYR A 1090 -6.23 13.02 17.17
CA TYR A 1090 -7.63 12.59 16.96
C TYR A 1090 -8.11 11.58 18.00
N ALA A 1091 -7.22 10.73 18.51
CA ALA A 1091 -7.56 9.75 19.54
C ALA A 1091 -7.59 10.32 20.97
N THR A 1092 -7.02 11.51 21.21
CA THR A 1092 -6.81 12.03 22.57
C THR A 1092 -7.27 13.49 22.72
N GLN A 1093 -6.46 14.43 22.26
CA GLN A 1093 -6.58 15.85 22.64
C GLN A 1093 -7.73 16.58 21.95
N LEU A 1094 -8.08 16.22 20.71
CA LEU A 1094 -9.19 16.83 19.97
C LEU A 1094 -10.57 16.49 20.56
N PRO A 1095 -10.89 15.21 20.85
CA PRO A 1095 -12.13 14.86 21.55
C PRO A 1095 -12.29 15.57 22.91
N GLU A 1096 -11.26 15.59 23.76
CA GLU A 1096 -11.31 16.28 25.07
C GLU A 1096 -11.59 17.78 24.91
N SER A 1097 -10.95 18.42 23.92
CA SER A 1097 -11.08 19.85 23.70
C SER A 1097 -12.45 20.23 23.11
N LEU A 1098 -12.99 19.41 22.20
CA LEU A 1098 -14.34 19.61 21.65
C LEU A 1098 -15.44 19.46 22.70
N ILE A 1099 -15.33 18.47 23.59
CA ILE A 1099 -16.28 18.27 24.69
C ILE A 1099 -16.26 19.46 25.64
N THR A 1100 -15.07 19.96 25.94
CA THR A 1100 -14.87 21.13 26.79
C THR A 1100 -15.40 22.40 26.13
N SER A 1101 -15.19 22.59 24.82
CA SER A 1101 -15.64 23.77 24.08
C SER A 1101 -17.14 23.77 23.75
N LEU A 1102 -17.77 22.61 23.60
CA LEU A 1102 -19.21 22.45 23.32
C LEU A 1102 -20.05 22.24 24.60
N GLU A 1103 -19.41 22.28 25.78
CA GLU A 1103 -20.03 22.08 27.09
C GLU A 1103 -20.82 20.76 27.22
N ILE A 1104 -20.39 19.69 26.53
CA ILE A 1104 -21.07 18.40 26.56
C ILE A 1104 -20.72 17.68 27.86
N LYS A 1105 -21.69 17.52 28.77
CA LYS A 1105 -21.49 16.96 30.12
C LYS A 1105 -21.67 15.43 30.22
N HIS A 1106 -21.67 14.73 29.09
CA HIS A 1106 -21.98 13.30 29.04
C HIS A 1106 -20.70 12.45 29.00
N ASP A 1107 -20.57 11.50 29.92
CA ASP A 1107 -19.33 10.71 30.13
C ASP A 1107 -18.93 9.88 28.89
N ALA A 1108 -19.91 9.46 28.08
CA ALA A 1108 -19.67 8.72 26.84
C ALA A 1108 -19.14 9.59 25.66
N ALA A 1109 -19.24 10.92 25.75
CA ALA A 1109 -18.94 11.81 24.63
C ALA A 1109 -17.48 11.69 24.16
N HIS A 1110 -16.54 11.47 25.07
CA HIS A 1110 -15.12 11.32 24.74
C HIS A 1110 -14.84 10.09 23.88
N GLY A 1111 -15.42 8.95 24.24
CA GLY A 1111 -15.31 7.72 23.46
C GLY A 1111 -15.97 7.85 22.09
N ILE A 1112 -17.14 8.49 22.02
CA ILE A 1112 -17.88 8.69 20.77
C ILE A 1112 -17.09 9.60 19.83
N PHE A 1113 -16.62 10.77 20.28
CA PHE A 1113 -15.82 11.67 19.44
C PHE A 1113 -14.51 11.03 18.98
N ALA A 1114 -13.81 10.29 19.86
CA ALA A 1114 -12.57 9.60 19.48
C ALA A 1114 -12.81 8.52 18.41
N THR A 1115 -13.96 7.84 18.47
CA THR A 1115 -14.36 6.82 17.51
C THR A 1115 -14.78 7.46 16.18
N VAL A 1116 -15.69 8.45 16.21
CA VAL A 1116 -16.20 9.16 15.04
C VAL A 1116 -15.09 9.84 14.22
N LEU A 1117 -14.06 10.37 14.88
CA LEU A 1117 -12.92 11.01 14.19
C LEU A 1117 -11.96 10.01 13.50
N GLN A 1118 -12.09 8.71 13.78
CA GLN A 1118 -11.21 7.64 13.25
C GLN A 1118 -11.91 6.70 12.27
N VAL A 1119 -13.22 6.87 12.06
CA VAL A 1119 -14.05 5.97 11.25
C VAL A 1119 -14.59 6.65 9.99
N PRO A 1120 -14.84 5.88 8.91
CA PRO A 1120 -15.60 6.31 7.72
C PRO A 1120 -16.85 7.14 8.00
N VAL A 1121 -17.08 8.22 7.25
CA VAL A 1121 -18.27 9.08 7.40
C VAL A 1121 -19.53 8.26 7.14
N GLU A 1122 -19.40 7.27 6.26
CA GLU A 1122 -20.43 6.33 5.85
C GLU A 1122 -20.88 5.39 6.98
N ILE A 1123 -20.11 5.26 8.07
CA ILE A 1123 -20.46 4.44 9.24
C ILE A 1123 -20.68 5.25 10.52
N VAL A 1124 -20.56 6.59 10.46
CA VAL A 1124 -20.76 7.47 11.61
C VAL A 1124 -22.20 7.38 12.13
N ASP A 1125 -23.20 7.38 11.24
CA ASP A 1125 -24.60 7.34 11.64
C ASP A 1125 -24.96 6.04 12.38
N GLY A 1126 -24.44 4.89 11.90
CA GLY A 1126 -24.61 3.61 12.59
C GLY A 1126 -23.91 3.57 13.97
N ILE A 1127 -22.77 4.23 14.13
CA ILE A 1127 -22.08 4.32 15.43
C ILE A 1127 -22.83 5.26 16.40
N LEU A 1128 -23.40 6.36 15.89
CA LEU A 1128 -24.21 7.27 16.69
C LEU A 1128 -25.52 6.61 17.14
N GLU A 1129 -26.18 5.84 16.28
CA GLU A 1129 -27.36 5.03 16.62
C GLU A 1129 -27.06 3.95 17.67
N ILE A 1130 -25.94 3.23 17.55
CA ILE A 1130 -25.48 2.23 18.54
C ILE A 1130 -25.27 2.86 19.92
N HIS A 1131 -24.86 4.13 19.94
CA HIS A 1131 -24.69 4.91 21.16
C HIS A 1131 -25.97 5.66 21.60
N GLY A 1132 -27.12 5.36 20.98
CA GLY A 1132 -28.43 5.86 21.37
C GLY A 1132 -28.72 7.29 20.94
N ILE A 1133 -27.99 7.81 19.95
CA ILE A 1133 -28.19 9.14 19.35
C ILE A 1133 -28.96 8.94 18.02
N PRO A 1134 -30.26 9.21 17.99
CA PRO A 1134 -31.09 8.96 16.82
C PRO A 1134 -30.85 9.99 15.70
N GLU A 1135 -30.99 9.56 14.46
CA GLU A 1135 -30.97 10.43 13.29
C GLU A 1135 -32.13 11.44 13.35
N LEU A 1136 -31.81 12.74 13.35
CA LEU A 1136 -32.80 13.81 13.41
C LEU A 1136 -33.21 14.22 12.00
N SER A 1137 -34.42 13.87 11.59
CA SER A 1137 -34.94 14.02 10.21
C SER A 1137 -35.16 15.47 9.73
N ASP A 1138 -34.91 16.48 10.58
CA ASP A 1138 -35.24 17.89 10.31
C ASP A 1138 -34.01 18.78 10.01
N LEU A 1139 -32.85 18.19 9.69
CA LEU A 1139 -31.63 18.93 9.34
C LEU A 1139 -31.27 18.71 7.87
N ASP A 1140 -31.47 19.73 7.03
CA ASP A 1140 -31.01 19.71 5.64
C ASP A 1140 -29.48 19.50 5.57
N PRO A 1141 -28.98 18.65 4.65
CA PRO A 1141 -27.55 18.41 4.50
C PRO A 1141 -26.84 19.69 4.05
N VAL A 1142 -26.01 20.27 4.92
CA VAL A 1142 -25.20 21.45 4.61
C VAL A 1142 -24.00 21.06 3.75
N SER A 1143 -23.81 21.78 2.64
CA SER A 1143 -22.69 21.60 1.70
C SER A 1143 -21.31 21.52 2.37
N PRO A 1144 -20.37 20.75 1.79
CA PRO A 1144 -19.03 20.57 2.32
C PRO A 1144 -18.27 21.91 2.46
N VAL A 1145 -17.48 22.00 3.53
CA VAL A 1145 -16.58 23.13 3.84
C VAL A 1145 -15.70 23.42 2.63
N ILE A 1146 -15.69 24.68 2.18
CA ILE A 1146 -14.78 25.18 1.14
C ILE A 1146 -13.35 25.07 1.68
N ILE A 1147 -12.57 24.14 1.12
CA ILE A 1147 -11.11 24.13 1.23
C ILE A 1147 -10.61 25.22 0.28
N ASP A 1148 -10.11 26.32 0.81
CA ASP A 1148 -9.42 27.34 -0.01
C ASP A 1148 -7.99 26.85 -0.29
N ASP A 1149 -7.89 25.86 -1.18
CA ASP A 1149 -6.65 25.49 -1.86
C ASP A 1149 -6.60 26.26 -3.19
N SER A 1150 -6.38 27.56 -3.10
CA SER A 1150 -5.96 28.35 -4.27
C SER A 1150 -4.45 28.23 -4.45
N GLU A 1151 -4.01 27.08 -5.00
CA GLU A 1151 -2.99 26.97 -6.06
C GLU A 1151 -2.79 25.49 -6.45
N SER A 1152 -3.54 25.05 -7.45
CA SER A 1152 -3.50 23.69 -8.01
C SER A 1152 -2.63 23.61 -9.27
N VAL A 1153 -1.69 22.66 -9.32
CA VAL A 1153 -1.44 21.79 -10.50
C VAL A 1153 -1.00 20.38 -10.03
N TYR A 1154 -1.83 19.40 -10.41
CA TYR A 1154 -1.84 17.94 -10.23
C TYR A 1154 -0.67 17.22 -10.97
N GLU A 1155 -0.35 15.91 -10.94
CA GLU A 1155 -0.93 14.63 -10.53
C GLU A 1155 0.22 13.58 -10.68
N ASP A 1156 0.35 12.60 -9.78
CA ASP A 1156 0.86 11.21 -10.00
C ASP A 1156 1.39 10.59 -8.70
N ALA A 1157 0.46 10.03 -7.91
CA ALA A 1157 0.57 8.81 -7.12
C ALA A 1157 -0.70 8.72 -6.24
N LEU A 1158 -1.64 7.85 -6.63
CA LEU A 1158 -2.71 7.41 -5.75
C LEU A 1158 -2.21 6.23 -4.89
N GLU A 1159 -2.80 6.15 -3.68
CA GLU A 1159 -2.62 5.18 -2.58
C GLU A 1159 -1.54 5.57 -1.55
N GLU A 1160 -1.84 6.06 -0.33
CA GLU A 1160 -3.09 6.23 0.42
C GLU A 1160 -3.06 7.60 1.14
N VAL A 1161 -4.06 8.44 0.86
CA VAL A 1161 -4.30 9.70 1.59
C VAL A 1161 -5.26 9.39 2.73
N PHE A 1162 -4.79 9.43 3.99
CA PHE A 1162 -5.68 9.35 5.14
C PHE A 1162 -6.35 10.72 5.38
N VAL A 1163 -7.57 10.88 4.85
CA VAL A 1163 -8.48 12.01 5.09
C VAL A 1163 -9.28 11.74 6.38
N PRO A 1164 -9.52 12.72 7.27
CA PRO A 1164 -10.40 12.54 8.41
C PRO A 1164 -11.83 12.27 7.92
N ARG A 1165 -12.48 11.21 8.40
CA ARG A 1165 -13.77 10.75 7.89
C ARG A 1165 -14.99 11.23 8.71
N ALA A 1166 -14.92 12.39 9.37
CA ALA A 1166 -16.12 13.03 9.92
C ALA A 1166 -16.08 14.57 9.80
N SER A 1167 -17.02 15.12 9.04
CA SER A 1167 -17.32 16.57 9.01
C SER A 1167 -18.43 16.83 10.02
N ILE A 1168 -18.16 17.53 11.12
CA ILE A 1168 -19.19 17.93 12.08
C ILE A 1168 -19.33 19.45 12.05
N ALA A 1169 -20.47 19.95 11.56
CA ALA A 1169 -20.90 21.34 11.67
C ALA A 1169 -22.18 21.39 12.51
N TRP A 1170 -22.20 22.21 13.57
CA TRP A 1170 -23.37 22.49 14.40
C TRP A 1170 -23.95 23.85 13.99
N GLY A 1171 -25.25 23.91 13.67
CA GLY A 1171 -25.90 25.07 13.05
C GLY A 1171 -26.84 25.88 13.95
N GLY A 1172 -27.46 26.90 13.34
CA GLY A 1172 -28.73 27.48 13.77
C GLY A 1172 -29.02 28.84 13.13
N LYS A 1173 -30.09 28.95 12.33
CA LYS A 1173 -30.61 30.23 11.82
C LYS A 1173 -32.10 30.42 12.19
N ASP A 1174 -32.39 31.62 12.67
CA ASP A 1174 -33.66 32.36 12.68
C ASP A 1174 -34.80 31.96 13.65
N GLN A 1175 -34.79 32.55 14.86
CA GLN A 1175 -35.96 33.26 15.39
C GLN A 1175 -35.54 34.50 16.20
N LEU A 1176 -36.01 35.67 15.74
CA LEU A 1176 -35.73 37.01 16.25
C LEU A 1176 -36.21 37.22 17.70
N LEU A 1177 -35.32 37.67 18.59
CA LEU A 1177 -35.50 38.86 19.46
C LEU A 1177 -34.28 39.10 20.37
N ALA A 1178 -33.63 40.25 20.13
CA ALA A 1178 -32.82 41.08 21.03
C ALA A 1178 -31.70 40.46 21.90
N SER A 1179 -30.50 41.02 21.69
CA SER A 1179 -29.27 40.99 22.49
C SER A 1179 -28.28 39.82 22.27
N GLY A 1180 -27.29 40.08 21.42
CA GLY A 1180 -25.87 40.02 21.82
C GLY A 1180 -25.14 38.67 21.85
N GLN A 1181 -24.51 38.35 20.70
CA GLN A 1181 -23.24 37.62 20.50
C GLN A 1181 -23.21 36.06 20.35
N SER A 1182 -23.06 35.64 19.08
CA SER A 1182 -22.01 34.77 18.51
C SER A 1182 -22.41 33.37 17.98
N GLU A 1183 -22.58 33.26 16.65
CA GLU A 1183 -22.57 31.99 15.87
C GLU A 1183 -21.11 31.52 15.62
N LEU A 1184 -20.87 30.20 15.54
CA LEU A 1184 -19.56 29.51 15.46
C LEU A 1184 -19.35 28.88 14.05
N GLN A 1185 -18.36 29.31 13.27
CA GLN A 1185 -17.90 28.70 12.00
C GLN A 1185 -16.60 27.90 12.19
N LEU A 1186 -16.46 26.67 11.69
CA LEU A 1186 -15.25 25.84 11.86
C LEU A 1186 -14.26 25.93 10.67
N VAL A 1187 -12.95 26.04 10.91
CA VAL A 1187 -11.88 26.00 9.87
C VAL A 1187 -10.68 25.18 10.33
N LEU A 1188 -10.26 24.20 9.54
CA LEU A 1188 -9.05 23.40 9.82
C LEU A 1188 -7.82 24.01 9.14
N ARG A 1189 -6.72 24.22 9.87
CA ARG A 1189 -5.46 24.79 9.33
C ARG A 1189 -4.23 24.02 9.84
N SER A 1190 -3.21 23.83 9.02
CA SER A 1190 -1.95 23.19 9.46
C SER A 1190 -1.04 24.20 10.15
N LYS A 1191 -0.43 23.83 11.29
CA LYS A 1191 0.44 24.71 12.08
C LYS A 1191 1.89 24.66 11.58
N ASP A 1192 2.49 25.82 11.30
CA ASP A 1192 3.94 25.96 11.07
C ASP A 1192 4.66 26.39 12.36
N MET A 1193 5.88 25.89 12.54
CA MET A 1193 6.68 26.00 13.76
C MET A 1193 7.71 27.14 13.66
N ALA A 1194 7.31 28.30 13.15
CA ALA A 1194 8.19 29.47 13.04
C ALA A 1194 7.38 30.77 13.02
N LEU A 1195 7.08 31.33 14.19
CA LEU A 1195 6.71 32.74 14.39
C LEU A 1195 6.73 33.06 15.89
N THR A 1196 7.92 33.24 16.44
CA THR A 1196 8.13 33.90 17.73
C THR A 1196 9.11 35.05 17.51
N GLU A 1197 8.65 36.11 16.86
CA GLU A 1197 9.25 37.44 16.91
C GLU A 1197 8.25 38.45 16.32
N TYR A 1198 8.20 39.64 16.89
CA TYR A 1198 7.24 40.75 16.67
C TYR A 1198 5.97 40.78 17.54
N ARG A 1199 6.07 41.50 18.67
CA ARG A 1199 5.29 42.74 18.91
C ARG A 1199 5.78 43.46 20.18
N THR A 1200 6.71 44.40 19.99
CA THR A 1200 6.83 45.59 20.85
C THR A 1200 6.32 46.79 20.04
N LEU A 1201 5.46 47.59 20.67
CA LEU A 1201 5.00 48.92 20.26
C LEU A 1201 4.06 49.02 19.05
N SER A 1202 2.76 49.19 19.33
CA SER A 1202 2.00 50.26 18.69
C SER A 1202 0.97 50.79 19.68
N ASP A 1203 1.33 51.92 20.28
CA ASP A 1203 0.40 52.79 20.97
C ASP A 1203 0.38 54.10 20.16
N ARG A 1204 -0.83 54.49 19.74
CA ARG A 1204 -1.30 55.85 19.41
C ARG A 1204 -1.03 56.47 18.02
N HIS A 1205 -2.17 56.63 17.33
CA HIS A 1205 -2.74 57.86 16.75
C HIS A 1205 -2.10 58.59 15.55
N GLU A 1206 -2.98 58.76 14.54
CA GLU A 1206 -3.37 60.01 13.86
C GLU A 1206 -2.64 60.55 12.60
N THR A 1207 -3.49 60.73 11.58
CA THR A 1207 -3.63 61.88 10.66
C THR A 1207 -2.66 62.12 9.50
N THR A 1208 -3.23 61.92 8.29
CA THR A 1208 -3.29 62.84 7.13
C THR A 1208 -2.04 63.51 6.53
N ALA A 1209 -1.95 63.30 5.20
CA ALA A 1209 -1.76 64.30 4.14
C ALA A 1209 -0.35 64.75 3.67
N LYS A 1210 -0.26 64.73 2.33
CA LYS A 1210 0.47 65.62 1.39
C LYS A 1210 1.99 65.44 1.17
N GLU A 1211 2.26 64.96 -0.04
CA GLU A 1211 3.01 65.61 -1.13
C GLU A 1211 4.28 66.43 -0.83
N HIS A 1212 5.29 66.04 -1.62
CA HIS A 1212 6.27 66.86 -2.33
C HIS A 1212 7.51 67.41 -1.61
N ALA A 1213 8.63 66.97 -2.21
CA ALA A 1213 9.74 67.78 -2.72
C ALA A 1213 11.05 67.79 -1.92
N ASN A 1214 12.05 67.21 -2.60
CA ASN A 1214 13.40 67.73 -2.81
C ASN A 1214 14.20 68.23 -1.61
N GLY A 1215 15.39 67.63 -1.48
CA GLY A 1215 16.60 68.43 -1.60
C GLY A 1215 17.61 68.30 -0.48
N ARG A 1216 18.48 67.30 -0.64
CA ARG A 1216 19.95 67.42 -0.67
C ARG A 1216 20.71 68.14 0.47
N LYS A 1217 21.74 67.39 0.91
CA LYS A 1217 23.07 67.74 1.41
C LYS A 1217 23.19 68.05 2.90
N MET A 1218 23.74 67.08 3.65
CA MET A 1218 25.19 66.97 3.85
C MET A 1218 25.61 65.53 4.01
#